data_AF-A0AAN7C5Y0-F1
#
_entry.id   AF-A0AAN7C5Y0-F1
#
_cell.length_a   1.000
_cell.length_b   1.000
_cell.length_c   1.000
_cell.angle_alpha   90.00
_cell.angle_beta   90.00
_cell.angle_gamma   90.00
#
_symmetry.space_group_name_H-M   'P 1'
#
loop_
_entity.id
_entity.type
_entity.pdbx_description
1 polymer ?
#
loop_
_entity_poly.entity_id
_entity_poly.type
_entity_poly.pdbx_seq_one_letter_code
_entity_poly.pdbx_strand_id
1 'polypeptide(L)'
;MAPFTRQKTIFEARTKRRIHKIVPWIQNPLQGVDKEHLVFAPRHEASTLELFFDLFFVANLATFTAYHSIIDHSSLFAYVGFFAIIWVTWFHTVLYDVRFENDSIYSRACKTVIMIAFVGFALVGSAFAPGTEKGDNTNFRILCYTLVLSRILFALQYLVVGVFVGRARRTDLYLPIFLNVLTYVVAAGVFAGLIPLFPDDKKATAENGIYSVWWIVMALETVATISISCIWRMLSFKKTHLVERMGLLTLIVIGEGAIGVTKTISRLMGKSGLEPEASGLVLCILLILVGTWMIYFDNHPHGHFGTIRQQIWSALHFPIHLAIVGLVEGAQQVALARYVSNNGLKLEKSFVQYCFKDHLDGEALADKLLSAIDYFHLDKKLGSLVFLDGIESDVYAIGNSTGICGPDVMGTSGADFPSAILFLYAKVVAAMYSALGLNLPLDEDVLAVMFESWKLVYRYFWAAFLVLTGCFLVVMVLIRTTKTDAFDYTACFGRGAVIVASASILALSASKDVMYNIIETPVILPVAVGLMYLIIILDRFGAWIANRRNRRSGDPLIGAGHGHGHDHHGGGHHAEHGGHGQSDAGDKQSLIASERPVSPPDSDRRISYNPLGTAVMPSYYATGPPAYTSPEPTPPATVTYATGGYMPVYDPHYSGDAWERGR
;
A
#
# COMPACT_ATOMS: atom_id res chain seq x y z
N MET A 1 -7.52 -62.11 59.02
CA MET A 1 -6.43 -61.15 58.73
C MET A 1 -5.80 -61.53 57.41
N ALA A 2 -6.08 -60.77 56.35
CA ALA A 2 -5.41 -60.86 55.06
C ALA A 2 -4.93 -59.42 54.72
N PRO A 3 -3.69 -59.23 54.26
CA PRO A 3 -3.13 -57.89 54.12
C PRO A 3 -3.70 -57.20 52.88
N PHE A 4 -4.18 -55.96 53.08
CA PHE A 4 -4.56 -55.03 52.04
C PHE A 4 -3.36 -54.78 51.11
N THR A 5 -3.37 -55.35 49.91
CA THR A 5 -2.44 -54.98 48.84
C THR A 5 -2.94 -53.69 48.21
N ARG A 6 -2.34 -52.58 48.63
CA ARG A 6 -2.56 -51.25 48.05
C ARG A 6 -2.00 -51.25 46.62
N GLN A 7 -2.84 -51.52 45.63
CA GLN A 7 -2.50 -51.38 44.22
C GLN A 7 -2.19 -49.89 43.96
N LYS A 8 -0.91 -49.53 43.89
CA LYS A 8 -0.46 -48.25 43.36
C LYS A 8 -0.79 -48.24 41.86
N THR A 9 -1.98 -47.77 41.49
CA THR A 9 -2.25 -47.31 40.13
C THR A 9 -1.47 -46.01 39.92
N ILE A 10 -0.21 -46.15 39.52
CA ILE A 10 0.56 -45.04 38.95
C ILE A 10 -0.07 -44.77 37.58
N PHE A 11 -0.97 -43.80 37.52
CA PHE A 11 -1.39 -43.23 36.24
C PHE A 11 -0.23 -42.36 35.74
N GLU A 12 0.75 -42.98 35.09
CA GLU A 12 1.78 -42.26 34.32
C GLU A 12 1.06 -41.56 33.16
N ALA A 13 0.57 -40.34 33.41
CA ALA A 13 0.28 -39.40 32.36
C ALA A 13 1.60 -39.11 31.64
N ARG A 14 1.94 -39.91 30.62
CA ARG A 14 3.04 -39.60 29.71
C ARG A 14 2.75 -38.24 29.09
N THR A 15 3.34 -37.19 29.65
CA THR A 15 3.37 -35.86 29.06
C THR A 15 3.98 -36.03 27.67
N LYS A 16 3.14 -36.03 26.61
CA LYS A 16 3.60 -36.19 25.24
C LYS A 16 4.63 -35.08 24.99
N ARG A 17 5.91 -35.47 24.86
CA ARG A 17 6.98 -34.50 24.59
C ARG A 17 6.72 -33.89 23.22
N ARG A 18 6.65 -32.56 23.16
CA ARG A 18 6.49 -31.83 21.91
C ARG A 18 7.73 -32.08 21.04
N ILE A 19 7.55 -32.69 19.88
CA ILE A 19 8.59 -32.70 18.85
C ILE A 19 8.68 -31.26 18.33
N HIS A 20 9.84 -30.66 18.48
CA HIS A 20 10.11 -29.34 17.91
C HIS A 20 10.36 -29.52 16.42
N LYS A 21 9.58 -28.82 15.58
CA LYS A 21 9.77 -28.85 14.14
C LYS A 21 11.07 -28.12 13.81
N ILE A 22 12.10 -28.85 13.37
CA ILE A 22 13.36 -28.27 12.91
C ILE A 22 13.17 -27.84 11.47
N VAL A 23 13.49 -26.58 11.16
CA VAL A 23 13.45 -26.07 9.78
C VAL A 23 14.62 -26.70 9.02
N PRO A 24 14.37 -27.40 7.90
CA PRO A 24 15.44 -28.02 7.14
C PRO A 24 16.35 -26.97 6.50
N TRP A 25 17.63 -27.30 6.33
CA TRP A 25 18.60 -26.42 5.67
C TRP A 25 18.22 -26.11 4.22
N ILE A 26 17.96 -27.17 3.44
CA ILE A 26 17.43 -27.10 2.07
C ILE A 26 16.42 -28.23 1.94
N GLN A 27 15.18 -27.91 1.58
CA GLN A 27 14.14 -28.90 1.30
C GLN A 27 14.08 -29.18 -0.20
N ASN A 28 13.80 -30.43 -0.59
CA ASN A 28 13.67 -30.79 -1.99
C ASN A 28 12.39 -30.14 -2.57
N PRO A 29 12.47 -29.25 -3.58
CA PRO A 29 11.30 -28.61 -4.19
C PRO A 29 10.37 -29.59 -4.91
N LEU A 30 10.83 -30.82 -5.17
CA LEU A 30 10.05 -31.89 -5.79
C LEU A 30 9.34 -32.79 -4.76
N GLN A 31 9.51 -32.53 -3.46
CA GLN A 31 8.84 -33.29 -2.42
C GLN A 31 7.39 -32.82 -2.30
N GLY A 32 6.42 -33.73 -2.49
CA GLY A 32 4.98 -33.38 -2.49
C GLY A 32 4.44 -32.96 -3.87
N VAL A 33 5.12 -33.32 -4.97
CA VAL A 33 4.57 -33.14 -6.32
C VAL A 33 3.30 -33.97 -6.48
N ASP A 34 2.19 -33.28 -6.70
CA ASP A 34 0.94 -33.91 -7.09
C ASP A 34 0.98 -34.21 -8.59
N LYS A 35 1.07 -35.50 -8.92
CA LYS A 35 1.13 -35.98 -10.30
C LYS A 35 -0.23 -35.87 -11.01
N GLU A 36 -1.34 -35.89 -10.28
CA GLU A 36 -2.68 -35.78 -10.87
C GLU A 36 -3.00 -34.35 -11.28
N HIS A 37 -2.40 -33.38 -10.58
CA HIS A 37 -2.63 -31.96 -10.84
C HIS A 37 -1.47 -31.25 -11.52
N LEU A 38 -0.32 -31.92 -11.68
CA LEU A 38 0.90 -31.39 -12.28
C LEU A 38 1.41 -30.13 -11.56
N VAL A 39 1.29 -30.10 -10.22
CA VAL A 39 1.69 -28.98 -9.36
C VAL A 39 2.76 -29.42 -8.36
N PHE A 40 3.76 -28.56 -8.14
CA PHE A 40 4.75 -28.73 -7.09
C PHE A 40 4.15 -28.29 -5.75
N ALA A 41 4.06 -29.20 -4.77
CA ALA A 41 3.64 -28.96 -3.38
C ALA A 41 2.40 -28.02 -3.24
N PRO A 42 1.19 -28.48 -3.61
CA PRO A 42 0.00 -27.64 -3.56
C PRO A 42 -0.23 -27.08 -2.15
N ARG A 43 -0.19 -25.75 -2.04
CA ARG A 43 -0.60 -24.99 -0.87
C ARG A 43 -1.83 -24.15 -1.23
N HIS A 44 -2.81 -24.15 -0.33
CA HIS A 44 -4.03 -23.38 -0.49
C HIS A 44 -3.98 -22.00 0.18
N GLU A 45 -2.98 -21.78 1.04
CA GLU A 45 -2.83 -20.55 1.83
C GLU A 45 -1.42 -19.97 1.69
N ALA A 46 -1.33 -18.65 1.64
CA ALA A 46 -0.07 -17.91 1.64
C ALA A 46 0.67 -18.07 2.98
N SER A 47 2.00 -18.19 2.94
CA SER A 47 2.78 -18.25 4.17
C SER A 47 2.92 -16.87 4.83
N THR A 48 3.12 -16.83 6.15
CA THR A 48 3.35 -15.56 6.88
C THR A 48 4.58 -14.80 6.37
N LEU A 49 5.60 -15.52 5.89
CA LEU A 49 6.81 -14.94 5.32
C LEU A 49 6.55 -14.31 3.94
N GLU A 50 5.70 -14.92 3.12
CA GLU A 50 5.26 -14.36 1.84
C GLU A 50 4.48 -13.05 2.07
N LEU A 51 3.58 -13.00 3.05
CA LEU A 51 2.85 -11.78 3.42
C LEU A 51 3.79 -10.71 4.02
N PHE A 52 4.77 -11.12 4.83
CA PHE A 52 5.77 -10.20 5.37
C PHE A 52 6.62 -9.52 4.27
N PHE A 53 6.94 -10.24 3.19
CA PHE A 53 7.61 -9.66 2.03
C PHE A 53 6.74 -8.61 1.31
N ASP A 54 5.43 -8.82 1.19
CA ASP A 54 4.54 -7.85 0.55
C ASP A 54 4.52 -6.50 1.29
N LEU A 55 4.80 -6.51 2.61
CA LEU A 55 4.94 -5.27 3.38
C LEU A 55 6.15 -4.42 2.93
N PHE A 56 7.23 -5.03 2.43
CA PHE A 56 8.36 -4.28 1.87
C PHE A 56 8.00 -3.63 0.53
N PHE A 57 7.16 -4.28 -0.28
CA PHE A 57 6.62 -3.69 -1.50
C PHE A 57 5.79 -2.44 -1.20
N VAL A 58 4.85 -2.52 -0.26
CA VAL A 58 3.99 -1.38 0.07
C VAL A 58 4.74 -0.27 0.81
N ALA A 59 5.75 -0.60 1.63
CA ALA A 59 6.61 0.39 2.26
C ALA A 59 7.37 1.22 1.21
N ASN A 60 7.90 0.56 0.17
CA ASN A 60 8.54 1.23 -0.96
C ASN A 60 7.57 2.18 -1.67
N LEU A 61 6.36 1.70 -1.95
CA LEU A 61 5.31 2.50 -2.57
C LEU A 61 4.95 3.72 -1.72
N ALA A 62 4.70 3.53 -0.42
CA ALA A 62 4.32 4.58 0.50
C ALA A 62 5.42 5.65 0.68
N THR A 63 6.69 5.23 0.72
CA THR A 63 7.84 6.15 0.73
C THR A 63 7.89 6.94 -0.57
N PHE A 64 7.76 6.27 -1.73
CA PHE A 64 7.81 6.93 -3.02
C PHE A 64 6.68 7.96 -3.20
N THR A 65 5.44 7.58 -2.88
CA THR A 65 4.28 8.48 -2.89
C THR A 65 4.46 9.70 -1.98
N ALA A 66 5.16 9.55 -0.85
CA ALA A 66 5.41 10.66 0.08
C ALA A 66 6.42 11.70 -0.45
N TYR A 67 7.40 11.28 -1.26
CA TYR A 67 8.45 12.17 -1.78
C TYR A 67 8.15 12.70 -3.19
N HIS A 68 7.36 11.98 -3.99
CA HIS A 68 7.10 12.32 -5.39
C HIS A 68 5.65 12.81 -5.58
N SER A 69 5.44 14.11 -5.38
CA SER A 69 4.16 14.76 -5.69
C SER A 69 3.93 14.80 -7.21
N ILE A 70 2.77 14.33 -7.66
CA ILE A 70 2.39 14.32 -9.09
C ILE A 70 1.95 15.75 -9.48
N ILE A 71 2.89 16.55 -9.98
CA ILE A 71 2.64 17.96 -10.38
C ILE A 71 2.74 18.18 -11.88
N ASP A 72 3.47 17.32 -12.58
CA ASP A 72 3.78 17.47 -14.00
C ASP A 72 3.74 16.10 -14.72
N HIS A 73 3.72 16.13 -16.05
CA HIS A 73 3.70 14.89 -16.83
C HIS A 73 4.95 14.03 -16.60
N SER A 74 6.12 14.62 -16.38
CA SER A 74 7.35 13.87 -16.14
C SER A 74 7.32 13.16 -14.78
N SER A 75 6.84 13.82 -13.72
CA SER A 75 6.65 13.15 -12.42
C SER A 75 5.62 12.03 -12.48
N LEU A 76 4.55 12.16 -13.28
CA LEU A 76 3.58 11.07 -13.50
C LEU A 76 4.25 9.86 -14.19
N PHE A 77 5.06 10.08 -15.22
CA PHE A 77 5.78 8.99 -15.89
C PHE A 77 6.85 8.36 -14.98
N ALA A 78 7.55 9.16 -14.18
CA ALA A 78 8.47 8.66 -13.17
C ALA A 78 7.74 7.79 -12.14
N TYR A 79 6.53 8.19 -11.72
CA TYR A 79 5.69 7.43 -10.80
C TYR A 79 5.29 6.07 -11.37
N VAL A 80 4.72 6.05 -12.57
CA VAL A 80 4.35 4.81 -13.26
C VAL A 80 5.58 3.92 -13.49
N GLY A 81 6.71 4.52 -13.86
CA GLY A 81 7.96 3.84 -14.11
C GLY A 81 8.56 3.18 -12.87
N PHE A 82 8.56 3.87 -11.74
CA PHE A 82 9.03 3.31 -10.47
C PHE A 82 8.08 2.23 -9.95
N PHE A 83 6.77 2.46 -10.01
CA PHE A 83 5.76 1.46 -9.68
C PHE A 83 5.96 0.16 -10.49
N ALA A 84 6.24 0.29 -11.80
CA ALA A 84 6.55 -0.86 -12.64
C ALA A 84 7.79 -1.64 -12.18
N ILE A 85 8.85 -0.95 -11.77
CA ILE A 85 10.09 -1.60 -11.27
C ILE A 85 9.79 -2.47 -10.03
N ILE A 86 9.13 -1.88 -9.03
CA ILE A 86 8.83 -2.60 -7.78
C ILE A 86 7.80 -3.71 -8.00
N TRP A 87 6.78 -3.47 -8.84
CA TRP A 87 5.70 -4.43 -9.11
C TRP A 87 6.21 -5.62 -9.90
N VAL A 88 7.00 -5.40 -10.96
CA VAL A 88 7.55 -6.50 -11.77
C VAL A 88 8.51 -7.34 -10.94
N THR A 89 9.33 -6.72 -10.08
CA THR A 89 10.25 -7.46 -9.21
C THR A 89 9.50 -8.26 -8.14
N TRP A 90 8.45 -7.69 -7.55
CA TRP A 90 7.53 -8.41 -6.67
C TRP A 90 6.87 -9.59 -7.39
N PHE A 91 6.34 -9.36 -8.59
CA PHE A 91 5.63 -10.35 -9.37
C PHE A 91 6.50 -11.58 -9.68
N HIS A 92 7.74 -11.39 -10.14
CA HIS A 92 8.66 -12.49 -10.37
C HIS A 92 9.01 -13.27 -9.10
N THR A 93 9.12 -12.58 -7.97
CA THR A 93 9.31 -13.22 -6.65
C THR A 93 8.11 -14.12 -6.33
N VAL A 94 6.89 -13.60 -6.48
CA VAL A 94 5.66 -14.38 -6.25
C VAL A 94 5.53 -15.55 -7.22
N LEU A 95 5.88 -15.38 -8.50
CA LEU A 95 5.84 -16.46 -9.47
C LEU A 95 6.80 -17.61 -9.10
N TYR A 96 7.98 -17.28 -8.57
CA TYR A 96 8.90 -18.29 -8.03
C TYR A 96 8.33 -18.95 -6.76
N ASP A 97 7.86 -18.14 -5.83
CA ASP A 97 7.43 -18.60 -4.51
C ASP A 97 6.27 -19.59 -4.58
N VAL A 98 5.28 -19.23 -5.38
CA VAL A 98 4.07 -20.03 -5.58
C VAL A 98 4.36 -21.37 -6.26
N ARG A 99 5.50 -21.51 -6.94
CA ARG A 99 5.92 -22.75 -7.59
C ARG A 99 6.84 -23.62 -6.75
N PHE A 100 7.82 -23.02 -6.10
CA PHE A 100 8.97 -23.78 -5.58
C PHE A 100 9.25 -23.53 -4.11
N GLU A 101 8.60 -22.56 -3.49
CA GLU A 101 8.89 -22.23 -2.10
C GLU A 101 8.40 -23.33 -1.17
N ASN A 102 9.37 -23.90 -0.45
CA ASN A 102 9.17 -24.71 0.74
C ASN A 102 9.98 -24.09 1.89
N ASP A 103 9.39 -23.98 3.07
CA ASP A 103 9.98 -23.31 4.23
C ASP A 103 11.31 -23.98 4.64
N SER A 104 12.43 -23.32 4.33
CA SER A 104 13.79 -23.80 4.61
C SER A 104 14.71 -22.62 4.95
N ILE A 105 15.85 -22.90 5.56
CA ILE A 105 16.83 -21.85 5.90
C ILE A 105 17.32 -21.15 4.63
N TYR A 106 17.57 -21.91 3.55
CA TYR A 106 17.93 -21.36 2.24
C TYR A 106 16.87 -20.41 1.68
N SER A 107 15.60 -20.82 1.73
CA SER A 107 14.52 -20.03 1.15
C SER A 107 14.27 -18.73 1.93
N ARG A 108 14.38 -18.79 3.26
CA ARG A 108 14.39 -17.61 4.14
C ARG A 108 15.55 -16.66 3.85
N ALA A 109 16.76 -17.20 3.69
CA ALA A 109 17.95 -16.39 3.36
C ALA A 109 17.78 -15.68 2.00
N CYS A 110 17.29 -16.38 0.98
CA CYS A 110 16.97 -15.78 -0.31
C CYS A 110 15.90 -14.69 -0.16
N LYS A 111 14.87 -14.91 0.66
CA LYS A 111 13.88 -13.87 0.94
C LYS A 111 14.47 -12.64 1.60
N THR A 112 15.38 -12.80 2.54
CA THR A 112 16.07 -11.67 3.17
C THR A 112 16.88 -10.88 2.14
N VAL A 113 17.55 -11.55 1.19
CA VAL A 113 18.31 -10.87 0.13
C VAL A 113 17.39 -10.07 -0.79
N ILE A 114 16.22 -10.60 -1.18
CA ILE A 114 15.27 -9.80 -1.99
C ILE A 114 14.66 -8.65 -1.18
N MET A 115 14.41 -8.80 0.13
CA MET A 115 13.98 -7.69 0.99
C MET A 115 15.03 -6.58 1.05
N ILE A 116 16.32 -6.93 1.13
CA ILE A 116 17.43 -5.97 1.04
C ILE A 116 17.41 -5.25 -0.31
N ALA A 117 17.13 -5.96 -1.41
CA ALA A 117 16.97 -5.33 -2.72
C ALA A 117 15.79 -4.34 -2.73
N PHE A 118 14.66 -4.66 -2.07
CA PHE A 118 13.55 -3.72 -1.92
C PHE A 118 13.93 -2.49 -1.09
N VAL A 119 14.79 -2.61 -0.07
CA VAL A 119 15.33 -1.43 0.62
C VAL A 119 16.20 -0.60 -0.35
N GLY A 120 16.97 -1.24 -1.22
CA GLY A 120 17.73 -0.58 -2.29
C GLY A 120 16.84 0.23 -3.25
N PHE A 121 15.67 -0.30 -3.64
CA PHE A 121 14.70 0.45 -4.44
C PHE A 121 14.17 1.69 -3.71
N ALA A 122 13.91 1.61 -2.40
CA ALA A 122 13.41 2.73 -1.61
C ALA A 122 14.41 3.89 -1.56
N LEU A 123 15.72 3.59 -1.47
CA LEU A 123 16.78 4.60 -1.48
C LEU A 123 16.74 5.41 -2.79
N VAL A 124 16.65 4.71 -3.92
CA VAL A 124 16.59 5.33 -5.25
C VAL A 124 15.28 6.10 -5.45
N GLY A 125 14.17 5.55 -4.96
CA GLY A 125 12.83 6.11 -5.17
C GLY A 125 12.70 7.57 -4.75
N SER A 126 13.38 7.98 -3.67
CA SER A 126 13.33 9.35 -3.14
C SER A 126 13.77 10.44 -4.14
N ALA A 127 14.65 10.10 -5.08
CA ALA A 127 15.19 11.01 -6.09
C ALA A 127 15.05 10.45 -7.52
N PHE A 128 14.08 9.55 -7.73
CA PHE A 128 13.87 8.93 -9.04
C PHE A 128 13.16 9.89 -10.00
N ALA A 129 13.94 10.50 -10.90
CA ALA A 129 13.44 11.43 -11.90
C ALA A 129 14.12 11.16 -13.27
N PRO A 130 13.82 10.02 -13.92
CA PRO A 130 14.44 9.64 -15.18
C PRO A 130 14.15 10.67 -16.29
N GLY A 131 15.17 11.01 -17.09
CA GLY A 131 15.02 11.92 -18.23
C GLY A 131 14.86 13.40 -17.87
N THR A 132 15.06 13.78 -16.60
CA THR A 132 15.03 15.18 -16.15
C THR A 132 16.41 15.64 -15.68
N GLU A 133 16.67 16.96 -15.71
CA GLU A 133 17.93 17.55 -15.21
C GLU A 133 18.16 17.31 -13.70
N LYS A 134 17.09 16.92 -12.97
CA LYS A 134 17.11 16.62 -11.53
C LYS A 134 17.57 15.18 -11.23
N GLY A 135 17.72 14.33 -12.24
CA GLY A 135 18.15 12.94 -12.08
C GLY A 135 19.62 12.81 -11.72
N ASP A 136 19.92 12.10 -10.62
CA ASP A 136 21.29 11.78 -10.21
C ASP A 136 21.73 10.42 -10.77
N ASN A 137 22.85 10.41 -11.49
CA ASN A 137 23.45 9.20 -12.04
C ASN A 137 23.79 8.17 -10.97
N THR A 138 24.17 8.62 -9.77
CA THR A 138 24.48 7.74 -8.64
C THR A 138 23.27 6.89 -8.27
N ASN A 139 22.09 7.51 -8.20
CA ASN A 139 20.83 6.82 -7.91
C ASN A 139 20.46 5.80 -9.00
N PHE A 140 20.69 6.14 -10.27
CA PHE A 140 20.46 5.21 -11.38
C PHE A 140 21.45 4.04 -11.39
N ARG A 141 22.70 4.23 -10.95
CA ARG A 141 23.66 3.13 -10.74
C ARG A 141 23.21 2.20 -9.62
N ILE A 142 22.79 2.76 -8.48
CA ILE A 142 22.27 1.99 -7.34
C ILE A 142 21.06 1.16 -7.78
N LEU A 143 20.16 1.75 -8.59
CA LEU A 143 19.04 1.04 -9.19
C LEU A 143 19.51 -0.15 -10.02
N CYS A 144 20.49 0.05 -10.91
CA CYS A 144 21.04 -1.02 -11.73
C CYS A 144 21.69 -2.11 -10.88
N TYR A 145 22.46 -1.77 -9.84
CA TYR A 145 23.02 -2.76 -8.91
C TYR A 145 21.94 -3.58 -8.21
N THR A 146 20.86 -2.93 -7.78
CA THR A 146 19.74 -3.59 -7.11
C THR A 146 18.96 -4.50 -8.08
N LEU A 147 18.75 -4.05 -9.32
CA LEU A 147 18.15 -4.86 -10.38
C LEU A 147 19.02 -6.09 -10.68
N VAL A 148 20.33 -5.91 -10.86
CA VAL A 148 21.28 -7.02 -11.05
C VAL A 148 21.22 -8.00 -9.89
N LEU A 149 21.24 -7.52 -8.64
CA LEU A 149 21.16 -8.36 -7.44
C LEU A 149 19.88 -9.21 -7.45
N SER A 150 18.73 -8.62 -7.72
CA SER A 150 17.45 -9.35 -7.77
C SER A 150 17.42 -10.41 -8.86
N ARG A 151 17.94 -10.12 -10.07
CA ARG A 151 17.92 -11.09 -11.19
C ARG A 151 18.94 -12.22 -11.01
N ILE A 152 20.12 -11.93 -10.43
CA ILE A 152 21.08 -12.96 -10.04
C ILE A 152 20.47 -13.89 -8.98
N LEU A 153 19.75 -13.34 -8.00
CA LEU A 153 19.07 -14.13 -6.99
C LEU A 153 18.03 -15.06 -7.63
N PHE A 154 17.18 -14.56 -8.53
CA PHE A 154 16.22 -15.40 -9.26
C PHE A 154 16.93 -16.48 -10.09
N ALA A 155 17.99 -16.13 -10.80
CA ALA A 155 18.79 -17.10 -11.57
C ALA A 155 19.35 -18.21 -10.67
N LEU A 156 19.89 -17.86 -9.50
CA LEU A 156 20.42 -18.82 -8.52
C LEU A 156 19.32 -19.73 -7.97
N GLN A 157 18.16 -19.17 -7.64
CA GLN A 157 17.00 -19.93 -7.16
C GLN A 157 16.52 -20.95 -8.20
N TYR A 158 16.35 -20.55 -9.46
CA TYR A 158 15.99 -21.47 -10.53
C TYR A 158 17.11 -22.49 -10.84
N LEU A 159 18.38 -22.11 -10.70
CA LEU A 159 19.51 -23.03 -10.84
C LEU A 159 19.47 -24.14 -9.80
N VAL A 160 19.23 -23.80 -8.53
CA VAL A 160 19.10 -24.77 -7.43
C VAL A 160 17.97 -25.76 -7.72
N VAL A 161 16.80 -25.27 -8.18
CA VAL A 161 15.70 -26.13 -8.62
C VAL A 161 16.14 -27.04 -9.78
N GLY A 162 16.90 -26.51 -10.74
CA GLY A 162 17.47 -27.27 -11.86
C GLY A 162 18.38 -28.42 -11.42
N VAL A 163 19.20 -28.22 -10.38
CA VAL A 163 20.05 -29.28 -9.80
C VAL A 163 19.20 -30.40 -9.18
N PHE A 164 18.14 -30.06 -8.45
CA PHE A 164 17.23 -31.07 -7.88
C PHE A 164 16.47 -31.84 -8.96
N VAL A 165 16.04 -31.16 -10.04
CA VAL A 165 15.40 -31.78 -11.20
C VAL A 165 16.35 -32.71 -11.95
N GLY A 166 17.61 -32.30 -12.13
CA GLY A 166 18.66 -33.14 -12.71
C GLY A 166 18.93 -34.38 -11.87
N ARG A 167 19.02 -34.23 -10.54
CA ARG A 167 19.19 -35.36 -9.61
C ARG A 167 18.01 -36.33 -9.63
N ALA A 168 16.79 -35.83 -9.85
CA ALA A 168 15.58 -36.62 -9.99
C ALA A 168 15.38 -37.22 -11.41
N ARG A 169 16.29 -36.95 -12.36
CA ARG A 169 16.23 -37.42 -13.77
C ARG A 169 14.93 -37.08 -14.51
N ARG A 170 14.32 -35.94 -14.19
CA ARG A 170 13.12 -35.40 -14.83
C ARG A 170 13.49 -34.59 -16.08
N THR A 171 13.68 -35.28 -17.21
CA THR A 171 14.11 -34.66 -18.48
C THR A 171 13.06 -33.71 -19.08
N ASP A 172 11.80 -33.90 -18.73
CA ASP A 172 10.64 -33.09 -19.10
C ASP A 172 10.70 -31.64 -18.57
N LEU A 173 11.39 -31.42 -17.44
CA LEU A 173 11.45 -30.14 -16.74
C LEU A 173 12.78 -29.39 -16.93
N TYR A 174 13.79 -30.02 -17.52
CA TYR A 174 15.12 -29.42 -17.65
C TYR A 174 15.10 -28.19 -18.56
N LEU A 175 14.48 -28.30 -19.74
CA LEU A 175 14.39 -27.22 -20.71
C LEU A 175 13.70 -25.96 -20.17
N PRO A 176 12.49 -26.02 -19.60
CA PRO A 176 11.83 -24.79 -19.15
C PRO A 176 12.52 -24.13 -17.94
N ILE A 177 13.15 -24.90 -17.04
CA ILE A 177 13.92 -24.33 -15.93
C ILE A 177 15.18 -23.65 -16.48
N PHE A 178 15.89 -24.29 -17.40
CA PHE A 178 17.05 -23.71 -18.06
C PHE A 178 16.70 -22.40 -18.81
N LEU A 179 15.57 -22.35 -19.51
CA LEU A 179 15.10 -21.13 -20.18
C LEU A 179 14.80 -20.00 -19.19
N ASN A 180 14.24 -20.29 -18.01
CA ASN A 180 14.05 -19.28 -16.96
C ASN A 180 15.39 -18.77 -16.42
N VAL A 181 16.34 -19.67 -16.13
CA VAL A 181 17.70 -19.28 -15.70
C VAL A 181 18.35 -18.38 -16.75
N LEU A 182 18.29 -18.77 -18.03
CA LEU A 182 18.84 -17.98 -19.13
C LEU A 182 18.20 -16.59 -19.22
N THR A 183 16.87 -16.50 -19.07
CA THR A 183 16.14 -15.23 -19.10
C THR A 183 16.65 -14.27 -18.03
N TYR A 184 16.78 -14.73 -16.77
CA TYR A 184 17.27 -13.87 -15.68
C TYR A 184 18.76 -13.56 -15.79
N VAL A 185 19.59 -14.49 -16.29
CA VAL A 185 21.02 -14.22 -16.52
C VAL A 185 21.22 -13.18 -17.62
N VAL A 186 20.45 -13.27 -18.71
CA VAL A 186 20.49 -12.26 -19.79
C VAL A 186 20.00 -10.91 -19.27
N ALA A 187 18.89 -10.87 -18.52
CA ALA A 187 18.40 -9.63 -17.91
C ALA A 187 19.43 -9.01 -16.95
N ALA A 188 20.06 -9.82 -16.09
CA ALA A 188 21.14 -9.38 -15.21
C ALA A 188 22.33 -8.83 -15.99
N GLY A 189 22.74 -9.49 -17.09
CA GLY A 189 23.81 -9.03 -17.96
C GLY A 189 23.51 -7.69 -18.63
N VAL A 190 22.27 -7.49 -19.10
CA VAL A 190 21.83 -6.22 -19.69
C VAL A 190 21.84 -5.11 -18.63
N PHE A 191 21.28 -5.33 -17.44
CA PHE A 191 21.32 -4.34 -16.36
C PHE A 191 22.75 -4.04 -15.87
N ALA A 192 23.63 -5.04 -15.83
CA ALA A 192 25.03 -4.85 -15.52
C ALA A 192 25.75 -4.00 -16.59
N GLY A 193 25.40 -4.21 -17.87
CA GLY A 193 25.90 -3.40 -18.99
C GLY A 193 25.42 -1.95 -18.97
N LEU A 194 24.32 -1.63 -18.27
CA LEU A 194 23.87 -0.24 -18.08
C LEU A 194 24.67 0.53 -17.04
N ILE A 195 25.30 -0.14 -16.06
CA ILE A 195 26.07 0.50 -14.99
C ILE A 195 27.16 1.45 -15.52
N PRO A 196 28.04 1.05 -16.46
CA PRO A 196 29.09 1.95 -16.97
C PRO A 196 28.56 3.11 -17.82
N LEU A 197 27.29 3.09 -18.24
CA LEU A 197 26.68 4.17 -19.02
C LEU A 197 26.25 5.38 -18.16
N PHE A 198 26.31 5.26 -16.84
CA PHE A 198 25.98 6.34 -15.90
C PHE A 198 27.24 6.81 -15.14
N PRO A 199 28.21 7.49 -15.78
CA PRO A 199 29.42 7.98 -15.10
C PRO A 199 29.11 9.12 -14.12
N ASP A 200 29.91 9.23 -13.06
CA ASP A 200 29.72 10.21 -11.97
C ASP A 200 29.92 11.67 -12.43
N ASP A 201 30.70 11.87 -13.50
CA ASP A 201 31.16 13.20 -13.94
C ASP A 201 30.22 13.92 -14.93
N LYS A 202 29.12 13.30 -15.34
CA LYS A 202 28.19 13.88 -16.33
C LYS A 202 26.77 13.92 -15.77
N LYS A 203 26.11 15.08 -15.77
CA LYS A 203 24.68 15.14 -15.46
C LYS A 203 23.89 14.27 -16.45
N ALA A 204 22.83 13.63 -15.95
CA ALA A 204 21.86 12.88 -16.73
C ALA A 204 21.40 13.74 -17.92
N THR A 205 21.94 13.49 -19.11
CA THR A 205 21.52 14.19 -20.33
C THR A 205 20.20 13.59 -20.76
N ALA A 206 19.14 14.41 -20.77
CA ALA A 206 17.77 14.03 -21.09
C ALA A 206 17.59 13.49 -22.53
N GLU A 207 18.63 13.51 -23.37
CA GLU A 207 18.55 13.23 -24.80
C GLU A 207 18.54 11.74 -25.18
N ASN A 208 18.73 10.80 -24.24
CA ASN A 208 18.90 9.41 -24.60
C ASN A 208 17.81 8.50 -24.02
N GLY A 209 17.11 7.75 -24.90
CA GLY A 209 16.16 6.67 -24.56
C GLY A 209 16.75 5.48 -23.78
N ILE A 210 17.92 5.66 -23.17
CA ILE A 210 18.60 4.70 -22.28
C ILE A 210 17.71 4.37 -21.09
N TYR A 211 16.96 5.34 -20.55
CA TYR A 211 16.03 5.11 -19.43
C TYR A 211 14.91 4.12 -19.79
N SER A 212 14.49 4.07 -21.06
CA SER A 212 13.47 3.13 -21.53
C SER A 212 13.90 1.68 -21.48
N VAL A 213 15.21 1.41 -21.45
CA VAL A 213 15.76 0.05 -21.42
C VAL A 213 15.30 -0.73 -20.19
N TRP A 214 15.15 -0.07 -19.03
CA TRP A 214 14.69 -0.76 -17.82
C TRP A 214 13.32 -1.40 -18.01
N TRP A 215 12.35 -0.63 -18.50
CA TRP A 215 10.98 -1.12 -18.70
C TRP A 215 10.90 -2.12 -19.85
N ILE A 216 11.68 -1.93 -20.92
CA ILE A 216 11.72 -2.88 -22.04
C ILE A 216 12.26 -4.25 -21.58
N VAL A 217 13.39 -4.28 -20.87
CA VAL A 217 13.98 -5.52 -20.37
C VAL A 217 13.03 -6.22 -19.39
N MET A 218 12.42 -5.47 -18.48
CA MET A 218 11.43 -6.00 -17.53
C MET A 218 10.16 -6.55 -18.21
N ALA A 219 9.69 -5.89 -19.27
CA ALA A 219 8.58 -6.40 -20.07
C ALA A 219 8.97 -7.69 -20.80
N LEU A 220 10.16 -7.75 -21.41
CA LEU A 220 10.66 -8.93 -22.10
C LEU A 220 10.86 -10.13 -21.17
N GLU A 221 11.46 -9.95 -19.98
CA GLU A 221 11.62 -11.03 -18.99
C GLU A 221 10.26 -11.54 -18.48
N THR A 222 9.28 -10.64 -18.31
CA THR A 222 7.92 -10.99 -17.87
C THR A 222 7.22 -11.82 -18.95
N VAL A 223 7.27 -11.37 -20.20
CA VAL A 223 6.69 -12.09 -21.35
C VAL A 223 7.37 -13.44 -21.53
N ALA A 224 8.70 -13.53 -21.40
CA ALA A 224 9.43 -14.78 -21.48
C ALA A 224 8.99 -15.76 -20.38
N THR A 225 8.96 -15.31 -19.13
CA THR A 225 8.55 -16.13 -17.97
C THR A 225 7.11 -16.63 -18.11
N ILE A 226 6.17 -15.74 -18.47
CA ILE A 226 4.76 -16.11 -18.69
C ILE A 226 4.62 -17.08 -19.87
N SER A 227 5.34 -16.84 -20.98
CA SER A 227 5.29 -17.72 -22.16
C SER A 227 5.77 -19.13 -21.86
N ILE A 228 6.87 -19.26 -21.10
CA ILE A 228 7.36 -20.56 -20.62
C ILE A 228 6.28 -21.24 -19.74
N SER A 229 5.58 -20.48 -18.92
CA SER A 229 4.49 -20.99 -18.07
C SER A 229 3.27 -21.49 -18.86
N CYS A 230 3.01 -20.89 -20.03
CA CYS A 230 1.90 -21.26 -20.90
C CYS A 230 2.18 -22.54 -21.71
N ILE A 231 3.43 -22.71 -22.17
CA ILE A 231 3.83 -23.85 -23.01
C ILE A 231 3.97 -25.13 -22.17
N TRP A 232 4.60 -25.05 -20.99
CA TRP A 232 4.85 -26.21 -20.13
C TRP A 232 3.83 -26.31 -19.00
N ARG A 233 2.83 -27.20 -19.16
CA ARG A 233 1.71 -27.37 -18.21
C ARG A 233 2.14 -27.70 -16.77
N MET A 234 3.29 -28.34 -16.56
CA MET A 234 3.80 -28.67 -15.23
C MET A 234 4.35 -27.45 -14.45
N LEU A 235 4.56 -26.32 -15.12
CA LEU A 235 4.92 -25.03 -14.52
C LEU A 235 3.72 -24.06 -14.49
N SER A 236 2.53 -24.54 -14.84
CA SER A 236 1.32 -23.74 -14.83
C SER A 236 0.96 -23.35 -13.40
N PHE A 237 0.49 -22.11 -13.20
CA PHE A 237 -0.01 -21.64 -11.90
C PHE A 237 -1.39 -22.19 -11.54
N LYS A 238 -1.85 -23.25 -12.21
CA LYS A 238 -3.18 -23.78 -11.98
C LYS A 238 -3.18 -24.50 -10.64
N LYS A 239 -4.15 -24.22 -9.77
CA LYS A 239 -4.27 -24.78 -8.40
C LYS A 239 -3.17 -24.36 -7.42
N THR A 240 -2.50 -23.25 -7.69
CA THR A 240 -1.59 -22.63 -6.73
C THR A 240 -2.27 -21.45 -6.02
N HIS A 241 -1.71 -20.99 -4.90
CA HIS A 241 -2.21 -19.84 -4.15
C HIS A 241 -1.89 -18.47 -4.81
N LEU A 242 -1.60 -18.42 -6.12
CA LEU A 242 -1.34 -17.17 -6.85
C LEU A 242 -2.54 -16.20 -6.77
N VAL A 243 -3.75 -16.74 -6.87
CA VAL A 243 -4.99 -15.95 -6.82
C VAL A 243 -5.14 -15.26 -5.47
N GLU A 244 -4.83 -15.98 -4.40
CA GLU A 244 -4.83 -15.45 -3.04
C GLU A 244 -3.75 -14.37 -2.88
N ARG A 245 -2.51 -14.63 -3.33
CA ARG A 245 -1.40 -13.64 -3.28
C ARG A 245 -1.73 -12.33 -3.99
N MET A 246 -2.38 -12.42 -5.15
CA MET A 246 -2.84 -11.23 -5.88
C MET A 246 -3.90 -10.45 -5.09
N GLY A 247 -4.89 -11.14 -4.52
CA GLY A 247 -5.90 -10.51 -3.68
C GLY A 247 -5.33 -9.89 -2.39
N LEU A 248 -4.40 -10.57 -1.74
CA LEU A 248 -3.70 -10.05 -0.55
C LEU A 248 -2.91 -8.77 -0.90
N LEU A 249 -2.19 -8.75 -2.03
CA LEU A 249 -1.52 -7.53 -2.48
C LEU A 249 -2.53 -6.42 -2.79
N THR A 250 -3.66 -6.72 -3.44
CA THR A 250 -4.71 -5.73 -3.68
C THR A 250 -5.22 -5.11 -2.37
N LEU A 251 -5.43 -5.92 -1.34
CA LEU A 251 -5.85 -5.44 -0.01
C LEU A 251 -4.79 -4.54 0.62
N ILE A 252 -3.51 -4.92 0.51
CA ILE A 252 -2.39 -4.11 1.01
C ILE A 252 -2.31 -2.77 0.27
N VAL A 253 -2.48 -2.75 -1.06
CA VAL A 253 -2.48 -1.52 -1.87
C VAL A 253 -3.66 -0.62 -1.50
N ILE A 254 -4.86 -1.17 -1.28
CA ILE A 254 -5.99 -0.39 -0.74
C ILE A 254 -5.66 0.16 0.66
N GLY A 255 -4.94 -0.61 1.48
CA GLY A 255 -4.46 -0.21 2.80
C GLY A 255 -3.49 0.97 2.78
N GLU A 256 -2.60 1.06 1.77
CA GLU A 256 -1.74 2.23 1.56
C GLU A 256 -2.58 3.49 1.30
N GLY A 257 -3.62 3.35 0.47
CA GLY A 257 -4.60 4.40 0.26
C GLY A 257 -5.29 4.87 1.54
N ALA A 258 -5.62 3.95 2.46
CA ALA A 258 -6.18 4.30 3.76
C ALA A 258 -5.20 5.11 4.63
N ILE A 259 -3.90 4.80 4.58
CA ILE A 259 -2.86 5.62 5.23
C ILE A 259 -2.85 7.03 4.63
N GLY A 260 -2.94 7.16 3.31
CA GLY A 260 -3.06 8.46 2.63
C GLY A 260 -4.28 9.28 3.06
N VAL A 261 -5.43 8.65 3.29
CA VAL A 261 -6.62 9.33 3.85
C VAL A 261 -6.35 9.89 5.24
N THR A 262 -5.69 9.14 6.12
CA THR A 262 -5.35 9.66 7.46
C THR A 262 -4.42 10.87 7.42
N LYS A 263 -3.44 10.88 6.50
CA LYS A 263 -2.60 12.06 6.25
C LYS A 263 -3.42 13.24 5.73
N THR A 264 -4.37 12.98 4.83
CA THR A 264 -5.26 14.00 4.27
C THR A 264 -6.15 14.63 5.35
N ILE A 265 -6.70 13.84 6.26
CA ILE A 265 -7.45 14.35 7.42
C ILE A 265 -6.61 15.32 8.23
N SER A 266 -5.38 14.93 8.59
CA SER A 266 -4.46 15.80 9.34
C SER A 266 -4.10 17.10 8.61
N ARG A 267 -4.10 17.09 7.27
CA ARG A 267 -3.84 18.28 6.44
C ARG A 267 -5.06 19.20 6.31
N LEU A 268 -6.26 18.63 6.30
CA LEU A 268 -7.53 19.36 6.14
C LEU A 268 -8.08 19.91 7.47
N MET A 269 -7.75 19.30 8.61
CA MET A 269 -8.19 19.75 9.93
C MET A 269 -7.40 21.01 10.37
N GLY A 270 -7.99 22.20 10.14
CA GLY A 270 -7.48 23.50 10.61
C GLY A 270 -7.95 23.90 12.02
N LYS A 271 -7.77 25.18 12.37
CA LYS A 271 -8.05 25.80 13.69
C LYS A 271 -9.48 25.59 14.22
N SER A 272 -10.47 25.48 13.34
CA SER A 272 -11.91 25.53 13.68
C SER A 272 -12.57 24.16 13.94
N GLY A 273 -11.82 23.05 13.86
CA GLY A 273 -12.38 21.71 13.93
C GLY A 273 -12.90 21.19 12.57
N LEU A 274 -13.89 20.30 12.61
CA LEU A 274 -14.43 19.60 11.43
C LEU A 274 -15.23 20.56 10.53
N GLU A 275 -14.60 21.14 9.50
CA GLU A 275 -15.32 21.84 8.43
C GLU A 275 -16.21 20.82 7.69
N PRO A 276 -17.53 21.06 7.57
CA PRO A 276 -18.46 20.07 7.00
C PRO A 276 -18.11 19.65 5.57
N GLU A 277 -17.66 20.60 4.75
CA GLU A 277 -17.26 20.34 3.37
C GLU A 277 -16.01 19.45 3.31
N ALA A 278 -14.95 19.79 4.04
CA ALA A 278 -13.73 18.99 4.11
C ALA A 278 -14.01 17.57 4.65
N SER A 279 -14.87 17.47 5.67
CA SER A 279 -15.30 16.19 6.25
C SER A 279 -16.08 15.34 5.25
N GLY A 280 -16.95 15.96 4.45
CA GLY A 280 -17.68 15.31 3.36
C GLY A 280 -16.76 14.79 2.26
N LEU A 281 -15.71 15.54 1.90
CA LEU A 281 -14.71 15.09 0.93
C LEU A 281 -13.91 13.90 1.45
N VAL A 282 -13.46 13.93 2.70
CA VAL A 282 -12.80 12.78 3.36
C VAL A 282 -13.70 11.56 3.36
N LEU A 283 -14.98 11.72 3.70
CA LEU A 283 -15.96 10.63 3.64
C LEU A 283 -16.07 10.05 2.22
N CYS A 284 -16.04 10.90 1.19
CA CYS A 284 -16.04 10.42 -0.19
C CYS A 284 -14.81 9.57 -0.51
N ILE A 285 -13.61 9.96 -0.05
CA ILE A 285 -12.40 9.16 -0.26
C ILE A 285 -12.51 7.80 0.45
N LEU A 286 -13.04 7.77 1.68
CA LEU A 286 -13.32 6.52 2.40
C LEU A 286 -14.32 5.63 1.66
N LEU A 287 -15.39 6.21 1.10
CA LEU A 287 -16.37 5.49 0.29
C LEU A 287 -15.75 4.97 -1.03
N ILE A 288 -14.81 5.69 -1.64
CA ILE A 288 -14.05 5.20 -2.80
C ILE A 288 -13.20 3.98 -2.42
N LEU A 289 -12.50 4.01 -1.28
CA LEU A 289 -11.72 2.87 -0.79
C LEU A 289 -12.60 1.64 -0.54
N VAL A 290 -13.71 1.82 0.20
CA VAL A 290 -14.67 0.75 0.51
C VAL A 290 -15.33 0.24 -0.76
N GLY A 291 -15.73 1.13 -1.68
CA GLY A 291 -16.31 0.75 -2.97
C GLY A 291 -15.34 -0.04 -3.84
N THR A 292 -14.05 0.33 -3.83
CA THR A 292 -12.99 -0.40 -4.56
C THR A 292 -12.85 -1.82 -4.00
N TRP A 293 -12.81 -1.95 -2.68
CA TRP A 293 -12.79 -3.25 -2.00
C TRP A 293 -14.02 -4.09 -2.34
N MET A 294 -15.23 -3.52 -2.28
CA MET A 294 -16.49 -4.22 -2.61
C MET A 294 -16.47 -4.73 -4.06
N ILE A 295 -16.15 -3.87 -5.04
CA ILE A 295 -16.19 -4.23 -6.46
C ILE A 295 -15.19 -5.35 -6.78
N TYR A 296 -14.00 -5.34 -6.14
CA TYR A 296 -12.96 -6.35 -6.36
C TYR A 296 -13.25 -7.69 -5.65
N PHE A 297 -13.59 -7.68 -4.36
CA PHE A 297 -13.72 -8.89 -3.55
C PHE A 297 -15.09 -9.56 -3.63
N ASP A 298 -16.19 -8.84 -3.84
CA ASP A 298 -17.53 -9.47 -3.96
C ASP A 298 -17.63 -10.37 -5.20
N ASN A 299 -16.79 -10.12 -6.21
CA ASN A 299 -16.71 -10.91 -7.45
C ASN A 299 -15.49 -11.86 -7.48
N HIS A 300 -14.91 -12.18 -6.31
CA HIS A 300 -13.73 -13.01 -6.24
C HIS A 300 -14.02 -14.41 -6.76
N PRO A 301 -13.12 -14.99 -7.57
CA PRO A 301 -13.42 -16.27 -8.18
C PRO A 301 -13.30 -17.44 -7.23
N HIS A 302 -14.34 -18.26 -7.17
CA HIS A 302 -14.36 -19.49 -6.39
C HIS A 302 -14.12 -20.75 -7.25
N GLY A 303 -13.90 -20.56 -8.55
CA GLY A 303 -13.74 -21.64 -9.54
C GLY A 303 -12.38 -21.62 -10.22
N HIS A 304 -11.99 -22.77 -10.78
CA HIS A 304 -10.75 -22.91 -11.52
C HIS A 304 -10.85 -22.32 -12.92
N PHE A 305 -9.85 -21.53 -13.32
CA PHE A 305 -9.74 -21.00 -14.68
C PHE A 305 -8.85 -21.85 -15.58
N GLY A 306 -8.98 -21.65 -16.89
CA GLY A 306 -8.02 -22.17 -17.85
C GLY A 306 -6.62 -21.57 -17.62
N THR A 307 -5.58 -22.29 -17.98
CA THR A 307 -4.17 -21.91 -17.73
C THR A 307 -3.82 -20.55 -18.35
N ILE A 308 -4.24 -20.29 -19.59
CA ILE A 308 -3.98 -19.01 -20.28
C ILE A 308 -4.79 -17.86 -19.66
N ARG A 309 -6.07 -18.09 -19.33
CA ARG A 309 -6.92 -17.07 -18.71
C ARG A 309 -6.37 -16.62 -17.36
N GLN A 310 -5.81 -17.55 -16.57
CA GLN A 310 -5.19 -17.24 -15.30
C GLN A 310 -3.95 -16.34 -15.47
N GLN A 311 -3.14 -16.55 -16.50
CA GLN A 311 -1.96 -15.70 -16.78
C GLN A 311 -2.37 -14.28 -17.17
N ILE A 312 -3.37 -14.15 -18.05
CA ILE A 312 -3.91 -12.84 -18.45
C ILE A 312 -4.51 -12.14 -17.23
N TRP A 313 -5.25 -12.88 -16.39
CA TRP A 313 -5.80 -12.37 -15.13
C TRP A 313 -4.68 -11.88 -14.20
N SER A 314 -3.59 -12.62 -14.03
CA SER A 314 -2.44 -12.20 -13.23
C SER A 314 -1.74 -10.95 -13.81
N ALA A 315 -1.56 -10.88 -15.13
CA ALA A 315 -0.98 -9.70 -15.77
C ALA A 315 -1.87 -8.44 -15.64
N LEU A 316 -3.19 -8.63 -15.67
CA LEU A 316 -4.17 -7.56 -15.51
C LEU A 316 -4.14 -6.92 -14.09
N HIS A 317 -3.53 -7.57 -13.11
CA HIS A 317 -3.35 -6.97 -11.77
C HIS A 317 -2.36 -5.80 -11.78
N PHE A 318 -1.44 -5.73 -12.75
CA PHE A 318 -0.54 -4.58 -12.88
C PHE A 318 -1.32 -3.27 -13.10
N PRO A 319 -2.14 -3.13 -14.16
CA PRO A 319 -2.93 -1.91 -14.36
C PRO A 319 -4.01 -1.73 -13.28
N ILE A 320 -4.55 -2.80 -12.67
CA ILE A 320 -5.50 -2.67 -11.55
C ILE A 320 -4.82 -2.02 -10.34
N HIS A 321 -3.68 -2.54 -9.88
CA HIS A 321 -2.99 -1.98 -8.72
C HIS A 321 -2.53 -0.55 -9.00
N LEU A 322 -1.99 -0.27 -10.19
CA LEU A 322 -1.61 1.08 -10.59
C LEU A 322 -2.82 2.04 -10.59
N ALA A 323 -3.97 1.59 -11.10
CA ALA A 323 -5.18 2.39 -11.13
C ALA A 323 -5.80 2.61 -9.74
N ILE A 324 -5.71 1.63 -8.83
CA ILE A 324 -6.14 1.81 -7.42
C ILE A 324 -5.29 2.89 -6.74
N VAL A 325 -3.98 2.80 -6.86
CA VAL A 325 -3.05 3.80 -6.31
C VAL A 325 -3.33 5.18 -6.90
N GLY A 326 -3.41 5.27 -8.24
CA GLY A 326 -3.72 6.52 -8.93
C GLY A 326 -5.09 7.09 -8.57
N LEU A 327 -6.10 6.24 -8.36
CA LEU A 327 -7.44 6.67 -7.94
C LEU A 327 -7.42 7.26 -6.53
N VAL A 328 -6.75 6.61 -5.58
CA VAL A 328 -6.74 7.04 -4.18
C VAL A 328 -5.88 8.29 -3.99
N GLU A 329 -4.68 8.33 -4.57
CA GLU A 329 -3.84 9.53 -4.57
C GLU A 329 -4.51 10.68 -5.34
N GLY A 330 -5.22 10.36 -6.43
CA GLY A 330 -6.16 11.24 -7.13
C GLY A 330 -7.18 11.87 -6.21
N ALA A 331 -7.90 11.04 -5.48
CA ALA A 331 -8.96 11.51 -4.60
C ALA A 331 -8.44 12.44 -3.49
N GLN A 332 -7.26 12.15 -2.94
CA GLN A 332 -6.58 13.00 -1.96
C GLN A 332 -6.19 14.35 -2.55
N GLN A 333 -5.51 14.37 -3.70
CA GLN A 333 -5.07 15.62 -4.33
C GLN A 333 -6.25 16.49 -4.78
N VAL A 334 -7.34 15.89 -5.28
CA VAL A 334 -8.59 16.62 -5.58
C VAL A 334 -9.18 17.29 -4.32
N ALA A 335 -9.22 16.57 -3.19
CA ALA A 335 -9.71 17.15 -1.94
C ALA A 335 -8.83 18.30 -1.43
N LEU A 336 -7.50 18.14 -1.53
CA LEU A 336 -6.54 19.18 -1.17
C LEU A 336 -6.65 20.41 -2.09
N ALA A 337 -6.80 20.21 -3.41
CA ALA A 337 -7.00 21.29 -4.36
C ALA A 337 -8.27 22.10 -4.04
N ARG A 338 -9.38 21.40 -3.72
CA ARG A 338 -10.62 22.06 -3.30
C ARG A 338 -10.46 22.85 -2.00
N TYR A 339 -9.70 22.32 -1.04
CA TYR A 339 -9.41 23.02 0.21
C TYR A 339 -8.61 24.31 -0.01
N VAL A 340 -7.57 24.28 -0.86
CA VAL A 340 -6.79 25.49 -1.20
C VAL A 340 -7.68 26.50 -1.92
N SER A 341 -8.43 26.07 -2.94
CA SER A 341 -9.33 26.94 -3.70
C SER A 341 -10.39 27.61 -2.80
N ASN A 342 -11.07 26.85 -1.94
CA ASN A 342 -12.10 27.40 -1.05
C ASN A 342 -11.51 28.43 -0.07
N ASN A 343 -10.33 28.17 0.47
CA ASN A 343 -9.68 29.09 1.39
C ASN A 343 -9.06 30.30 0.69
N GLY A 344 -8.55 30.14 -0.54
CA GLY A 344 -8.16 31.26 -1.41
C GLY A 344 -9.33 32.21 -1.67
N LEU A 345 -10.52 31.68 -1.98
CA LEU A 345 -11.74 32.48 -2.14
C LEU A 345 -12.16 33.20 -0.85
N LYS A 346 -11.96 32.60 0.34
CA LYS A 346 -12.21 33.27 1.62
C LYS A 346 -11.23 34.43 1.84
N LEU A 347 -9.96 34.24 1.51
CA LEU A 347 -8.93 35.27 1.57
C LEU A 347 -9.24 36.42 0.60
N GLU A 348 -9.57 36.09 -0.65
CA GLU A 348 -9.95 37.07 -1.68
C GLU A 348 -11.13 37.93 -1.22
N LYS A 349 -12.19 37.32 -0.68
CA LYS A 349 -13.34 38.07 -0.13
C LYS A 349 -12.95 39.02 1.00
N SER A 350 -11.97 38.61 1.82
CA SER A 350 -11.47 39.45 2.91
C SER A 350 -10.69 40.64 2.36
N PHE A 351 -9.83 40.41 1.36
CA PHE A 351 -9.06 41.46 0.70
C PHE A 351 -9.96 42.44 -0.06
N VAL A 352 -10.99 41.94 -0.77
CA VAL A 352 -12.03 42.77 -1.40
C VAL A 352 -12.76 43.63 -0.37
N GLN A 353 -13.11 43.06 0.79
CA GLN A 353 -13.77 43.79 1.86
C GLN A 353 -12.87 44.93 2.38
N TYR A 354 -11.62 44.65 2.68
CA TYR A 354 -10.69 45.64 3.25
C TYR A 354 -10.30 46.72 2.25
N CYS A 355 -10.09 46.35 0.98
CA CYS A 355 -9.58 47.27 -0.04
C CYS A 355 -10.69 48.08 -0.73
N PHE A 356 -11.73 47.41 -1.24
CA PHE A 356 -12.73 48.05 -2.11
C PHE A 356 -14.00 48.52 -1.39
N LYS A 357 -14.26 48.04 -0.17
CA LYS A 357 -15.45 48.44 0.59
C LYS A 357 -15.09 49.30 1.81
N ASP A 358 -14.11 48.85 2.58
CA ASP A 358 -13.69 49.54 3.80
C ASP A 358 -12.65 50.64 3.51
N HIS A 359 -12.06 50.64 2.30
CA HIS A 359 -11.03 51.59 1.85
C HIS A 359 -9.90 51.80 2.87
N LEU A 360 -9.45 50.71 3.50
CA LEU A 360 -8.38 50.74 4.50
C LEU A 360 -7.05 50.97 3.80
N ASP A 361 -6.17 51.77 4.39
CA ASP A 361 -4.88 52.12 3.80
C ASP A 361 -3.78 52.24 4.87
N GLY A 362 -2.52 52.14 4.44
CA GLY A 362 -1.35 52.19 5.33
C GLY A 362 -1.36 51.10 6.41
N GLU A 363 -0.98 51.45 7.64
CA GLU A 363 -0.84 50.51 8.77
C GLU A 363 -2.14 49.75 9.10
N ALA A 364 -3.30 50.43 8.99
CA ALA A 364 -4.61 49.81 9.28
C ALA A 364 -4.95 48.69 8.27
N LEU A 365 -4.52 48.83 7.01
CA LEU A 365 -4.66 47.79 6.00
C LEU A 365 -3.71 46.62 6.31
N ALA A 366 -2.44 46.92 6.60
CA ALA A 366 -1.44 45.91 6.90
C ALA A 366 -1.84 45.01 8.09
N ASP A 367 -2.35 45.59 9.18
CA ASP A 367 -2.83 44.84 10.36
C ASP A 367 -4.00 43.89 10.03
N LYS A 368 -4.95 44.35 9.21
CA LYS A 368 -6.09 43.51 8.79
C LYS A 368 -5.67 42.41 7.83
N LEU A 369 -4.72 42.68 6.93
CA LEU A 369 -4.13 41.68 6.05
C LEU A 369 -3.40 40.60 6.86
N LEU A 370 -2.56 40.99 7.82
CA LEU A 370 -1.88 40.05 8.72
C LEU A 370 -2.88 39.20 9.51
N SER A 371 -3.93 39.81 10.06
CA SER A 371 -4.96 39.07 10.79
C SER A 371 -5.69 38.06 9.90
N ALA A 372 -5.95 38.40 8.63
CA ALA A 372 -6.54 37.48 7.67
C ALA A 372 -5.58 36.35 7.26
N ILE A 373 -4.27 36.61 7.20
CA ILE A 373 -3.25 35.61 6.87
C ILE A 373 -2.98 34.68 8.06
N ASP A 374 -2.91 35.21 9.28
CA ASP A 374 -2.68 34.44 10.52
C ASP A 374 -3.78 33.41 10.78
N TYR A 375 -4.98 33.64 10.23
CA TYR A 375 -6.08 32.66 10.23
C TYR A 375 -5.65 31.28 9.70
N PHE A 376 -4.74 31.24 8.72
CA PHE A 376 -4.30 30.01 8.07
C PHE A 376 -3.15 29.27 8.78
N HIS A 377 -2.57 29.87 9.82
CA HIS A 377 -1.46 29.30 10.61
C HIS A 377 -0.33 28.72 9.74
N LEU A 378 0.12 29.52 8.76
CA LEU A 378 1.22 29.18 7.86
C LEU A 378 2.56 29.06 8.63
N ASP A 379 2.66 29.66 9.81
CA ASP A 379 3.76 29.54 10.77
C ASP A 379 3.93 28.12 11.33
N LYS A 380 2.85 27.34 11.41
CA LYS A 380 2.86 25.99 11.98
C LYS A 380 3.14 24.89 10.97
N LYS A 381 3.23 25.22 9.68
CA LYS A 381 3.35 24.24 8.60
C LYS A 381 4.72 24.37 7.94
N LEU A 382 5.48 23.27 7.95
CA LEU A 382 6.89 23.26 7.51
C LEU A 382 7.07 23.77 6.05
N GLY A 383 6.15 23.40 5.14
CA GLY A 383 6.24 23.79 3.73
C GLY A 383 5.96 25.26 3.44
N SER A 384 5.23 25.96 4.31
CA SER A 384 4.93 27.40 4.12
C SER A 384 5.98 28.32 4.72
N LEU A 385 6.89 27.81 5.56
CA LEU A 385 7.92 28.64 6.22
C LEU A 385 8.78 29.44 5.25
N VAL A 386 9.07 28.87 4.06
CA VAL A 386 9.85 29.52 3.01
C VAL A 386 9.19 30.81 2.49
N PHE A 387 7.86 30.89 2.58
CA PHE A 387 7.10 32.03 2.07
C PHE A 387 6.82 33.10 3.13
N LEU A 388 7.04 32.82 4.42
CA LEU A 388 6.67 33.74 5.51
C LEU A 388 7.42 35.06 5.45
N ASP A 389 8.74 35.01 5.25
CA ASP A 389 9.57 36.21 5.13
C ASP A 389 9.10 37.10 3.95
N GLY A 390 8.77 36.48 2.82
CA GLY A 390 8.25 37.18 1.66
C GLY A 390 6.83 37.76 1.86
N ILE A 391 5.99 37.10 2.65
CA ILE A 391 4.65 37.59 3.01
C ILE A 391 4.75 38.76 3.99
N GLU A 392 5.57 38.65 5.03
CA GLU A 392 5.79 39.71 6.01
C GLU A 392 6.40 40.96 5.34
N SER A 393 7.35 40.77 4.42
CA SER A 393 7.95 41.86 3.65
C SER A 393 6.92 42.59 2.77
N ASP A 394 6.05 41.85 2.07
CA ASP A 394 5.01 42.45 1.22
C ASP A 394 3.98 43.23 2.04
N VAL A 395 3.53 42.66 3.16
CA VAL A 395 2.63 43.35 4.10
C VAL A 395 3.27 44.63 4.62
N TYR A 396 4.53 44.58 5.02
CA TYR A 396 5.25 45.75 5.52
C TYR A 396 5.38 46.84 4.44
N ALA A 397 5.67 46.45 3.20
CA ALA A 397 5.72 47.36 2.07
C ALA A 397 4.36 48.02 1.80
N ILE A 398 3.26 47.25 1.87
CA ILE A 398 1.89 47.77 1.75
C ILE A 398 1.60 48.77 2.87
N GLY A 399 1.95 48.45 4.12
CA GLY A 399 1.71 49.32 5.27
C GLY A 399 2.48 50.65 5.24
N ASN A 400 3.65 50.68 4.63
CA ASN A 400 4.49 51.89 4.48
C ASN A 400 4.10 52.75 3.26
N SER A 401 3.20 52.26 2.41
CA SER A 401 2.68 52.99 1.26
C SER A 401 1.27 53.50 1.54
N THR A 402 0.87 54.56 0.83
CA THR A 402 -0.49 55.11 0.89
C THR A 402 -1.05 55.22 -0.52
N GLY A 403 -2.37 55.18 -0.64
CA GLY A 403 -3.11 55.20 -1.90
C GLY A 403 -3.29 53.84 -2.57
N ILE A 404 -2.95 52.72 -1.92
CA ILE A 404 -3.12 51.38 -2.54
C ILE A 404 -4.61 51.01 -2.64
N CYS A 405 -5.38 51.24 -1.57
CA CYS A 405 -6.81 50.96 -1.48
C CYS A 405 -7.61 52.25 -1.25
N GLY A 406 -7.16 53.35 -1.85
CA GLY A 406 -7.83 54.62 -1.74
C GLY A 406 -9.28 54.59 -2.25
N PRO A 407 -10.10 55.60 -1.92
CA PRO A 407 -11.51 55.67 -2.32
C PRO A 407 -11.72 55.68 -3.85
N ASP A 408 -10.69 56.05 -4.61
CA ASP A 408 -10.71 56.04 -6.08
C ASP A 408 -10.50 54.63 -6.68
N VAL A 409 -10.09 53.66 -5.86
CA VAL A 409 -9.83 52.29 -6.29
C VAL A 409 -11.11 51.47 -6.12
N MET A 410 -11.73 51.11 -7.24
CA MET A 410 -12.94 50.28 -7.26
C MET A 410 -12.68 48.93 -7.92
N GLY A 411 -13.25 47.89 -7.33
CA GLY A 411 -13.16 46.52 -7.81
C GLY A 411 -14.21 45.64 -7.16
N THR A 412 -14.52 44.52 -7.80
CA THR A 412 -15.51 43.56 -7.29
C THR A 412 -14.94 42.16 -7.09
N SER A 413 -13.74 41.93 -7.63
CA SER A 413 -13.09 40.62 -7.64
C SER A 413 -11.57 40.76 -7.47
N GLY A 414 -10.90 39.63 -7.23
CA GLY A 414 -9.44 39.59 -7.16
C GLY A 414 -8.72 39.95 -8.46
N ALA A 415 -9.42 39.94 -9.61
CA ALA A 415 -8.88 40.41 -10.88
C ALA A 415 -8.67 41.95 -10.91
N ASP A 416 -9.38 42.68 -10.06
CA ASP A 416 -9.31 44.13 -9.96
C ASP A 416 -8.26 44.59 -8.94
N PHE A 417 -7.54 43.66 -8.29
CA PHE A 417 -6.59 43.99 -7.22
C PHE A 417 -5.42 44.86 -7.73
N PRO A 418 -5.04 45.90 -6.95
CA PRO A 418 -3.75 46.56 -7.13
C PRO A 418 -2.61 45.54 -7.12
N SER A 419 -1.56 45.79 -7.91
CA SER A 419 -0.45 44.84 -8.08
C SER A 419 0.16 44.35 -6.77
N ALA A 420 0.32 45.24 -5.77
CA ALA A 420 0.84 44.88 -4.45
C ALA A 420 -0.03 43.83 -3.73
N ILE A 421 -1.36 43.98 -3.77
CA ILE A 421 -2.30 43.05 -3.16
C ILE A 421 -2.37 41.75 -3.95
N LEU A 422 -2.29 41.83 -5.27
CA LEU A 422 -2.28 40.66 -6.14
C LEU A 422 -1.04 39.77 -5.87
N PHE A 423 0.15 40.38 -5.73
CA PHE A 423 1.37 39.65 -5.38
C PHE A 423 1.30 39.03 -3.99
N LEU A 424 0.82 39.77 -2.98
CA LEU A 424 0.60 39.24 -1.64
C LEU A 424 -0.38 38.05 -1.67
N TYR A 425 -1.52 38.21 -2.34
CA TYR A 425 -2.52 37.15 -2.50
C TYR A 425 -1.92 35.90 -3.14
N ALA A 426 -1.17 36.06 -4.24
CA ALA A 426 -0.51 34.96 -4.92
C ALA A 426 0.51 34.23 -4.01
N LYS A 427 1.33 34.97 -3.24
CA LYS A 427 2.28 34.37 -2.29
C LYS A 427 1.59 33.65 -1.13
N VAL A 428 0.49 34.19 -0.61
CA VAL A 428 -0.27 33.52 0.47
C VAL A 428 -0.90 32.24 -0.06
N VAL A 429 -1.52 32.25 -1.24
CA VAL A 429 -2.08 31.04 -1.88
C VAL A 429 -0.99 30.01 -2.19
N ALA A 430 0.18 30.45 -2.67
CA ALA A 430 1.36 29.60 -2.85
C ALA A 430 1.80 28.94 -1.54
N ALA A 431 1.87 29.73 -0.46
CA ALA A 431 2.21 29.23 0.87
C ALA A 431 1.17 28.21 1.36
N MET A 432 -0.11 28.45 1.13
CA MET A 432 -1.19 27.50 1.46
C MET A 432 -1.07 26.18 0.69
N TYR A 433 -0.68 26.23 -0.58
CA TYR A 433 -0.44 25.04 -1.39
C TYR A 433 0.79 24.27 -0.89
N SER A 434 1.90 24.95 -0.66
CA SER A 434 3.14 24.34 -0.13
C SER A 434 2.94 23.76 1.29
N ALA A 435 2.11 24.39 2.11
CA ALA A 435 1.68 23.91 3.41
C ALA A 435 1.03 22.51 3.38
N LEU A 436 0.54 22.05 2.23
CA LEU A 436 -0.05 20.72 2.05
C LEU A 436 0.97 19.66 1.59
N GLY A 437 2.25 20.02 1.48
CA GLY A 437 3.34 19.13 1.08
C GLY A 437 3.48 18.95 -0.43
N LEU A 438 2.99 19.91 -1.22
CA LEU A 438 3.15 19.95 -2.67
C LEU A 438 4.25 20.95 -3.01
N ASN A 439 5.39 20.47 -3.50
CA ASN A 439 6.54 21.32 -3.82
C ASN A 439 6.28 22.04 -5.14
N LEU A 440 6.29 23.38 -5.12
CA LEU A 440 6.21 24.22 -6.31
C LEU A 440 7.62 24.70 -6.70
N PRO A 441 7.94 24.79 -8.00
CA PRO A 441 9.12 25.52 -8.44
C PRO A 441 8.96 26.99 -8.04
N LEU A 442 9.97 27.55 -7.35
CA LEU A 442 9.95 28.93 -6.86
C LEU A 442 10.26 29.97 -7.94
N ASP A 443 10.77 29.52 -9.09
CA ASP A 443 11.27 30.38 -10.18
C ASP A 443 10.20 30.67 -11.26
N GLU A 444 9.04 30.04 -11.18
CA GLU A 444 7.93 30.19 -12.14
C GLU A 444 6.71 30.86 -11.51
N ASP A 445 5.79 31.35 -12.33
CA ASP A 445 4.51 31.88 -11.87
C ASP A 445 3.73 30.80 -11.12
N VAL A 446 3.75 30.90 -9.79
CA VAL A 446 3.23 29.88 -8.88
C VAL A 446 1.75 29.61 -9.12
N LEU A 447 0.98 30.63 -9.51
CA LEU A 447 -0.44 30.49 -9.76
C LEU A 447 -0.69 29.69 -11.05
N ALA A 448 0.09 29.96 -12.10
CA ALA A 448 0.04 29.22 -13.35
C ALA A 448 0.42 27.74 -13.16
N VAL A 449 1.48 27.47 -12.38
CA VAL A 449 1.91 26.10 -12.06
C VAL A 449 0.86 25.36 -11.25
N MET A 450 0.22 26.02 -10.28
CA MET A 450 -0.86 25.45 -9.49
C MET A 450 -2.05 25.04 -10.37
N PHE A 451 -2.47 25.89 -11.33
CA PHE A 451 -3.57 25.57 -12.23
C PHE A 451 -3.27 24.42 -13.19
N GLU A 452 -2.05 24.36 -13.76
CA GLU A 452 -1.65 23.23 -14.60
C GLU A 452 -1.52 21.93 -13.78
N SER A 453 -1.06 22.02 -12.53
CA SER A 453 -1.04 20.89 -11.60
C SER A 453 -2.46 20.36 -11.35
N TRP A 454 -3.44 21.22 -11.03
CA TRP A 454 -4.82 20.80 -10.81
C TRP A 454 -5.48 20.17 -12.05
N LYS A 455 -5.15 20.68 -13.23
CA LYS A 455 -5.57 20.09 -14.50
C LYS A 455 -5.00 18.69 -14.70
N LEU A 456 -3.73 18.49 -14.37
CA LEU A 456 -3.12 17.17 -14.37
C LEU A 456 -3.85 16.26 -13.38
N VAL A 457 -4.13 16.75 -12.17
CA VAL A 457 -4.86 16.03 -11.11
C VAL A 457 -6.21 15.52 -11.59
N TYR A 458 -7.00 16.42 -12.18
CA TYR A 458 -8.30 16.09 -12.74
C TYR A 458 -8.21 14.99 -13.80
N ARG A 459 -7.28 15.12 -14.75
CA ARG A 459 -7.12 14.18 -15.86
C ARG A 459 -6.67 12.81 -15.39
N TYR A 460 -5.67 12.74 -14.51
CA TYR A 460 -5.16 11.46 -14.05
C TYR A 460 -6.17 10.75 -13.15
N PHE A 461 -6.93 11.47 -12.31
CA PHE A 461 -7.97 10.87 -11.45
C PHE A 461 -9.04 10.16 -12.28
N TRP A 462 -9.61 10.84 -13.29
CA TRP A 462 -10.62 10.24 -14.15
C TRP A 462 -10.05 9.17 -15.09
N ALA A 463 -8.80 9.31 -15.53
CA ALA A 463 -8.11 8.26 -16.29
C ALA A 463 -7.90 6.99 -15.44
N ALA A 464 -7.46 7.12 -14.19
CA ALA A 464 -7.30 6.01 -13.27
C ALA A 464 -8.65 5.33 -12.98
N PHE A 465 -9.71 6.11 -12.75
CA PHE A 465 -11.07 5.60 -12.58
C PHE A 465 -11.57 4.79 -13.79
N LEU A 466 -11.32 5.29 -15.00
CA LEU A 466 -11.68 4.64 -16.25
C LEU A 466 -10.90 3.34 -16.45
N VAL A 467 -9.58 3.37 -16.24
CA VAL A 467 -8.72 2.18 -16.34
C VAL A 467 -9.14 1.13 -15.33
N LEU A 468 -9.42 1.52 -14.08
CA LEU A 468 -9.87 0.61 -13.03
C LEU A 468 -11.19 -0.07 -13.41
N THR A 469 -12.19 0.71 -13.83
CA THR A 469 -13.51 0.19 -14.23
C THR A 469 -13.42 -0.71 -15.46
N GLY A 470 -12.59 -0.33 -16.44
CA GLY A 470 -12.30 -1.14 -17.62
C GLY A 470 -11.62 -2.46 -17.28
N CYS A 471 -10.62 -2.44 -16.38
CA CYS A 471 -9.96 -3.65 -15.92
C CYS A 471 -10.92 -4.56 -15.16
N PHE A 472 -11.79 -4.03 -14.30
CA PHE A 472 -12.81 -4.82 -13.61
C PHE A 472 -13.82 -5.48 -14.58
N LEU A 473 -14.19 -4.79 -15.66
CA LEU A 473 -15.01 -5.39 -16.72
C LEU A 473 -14.29 -6.58 -17.38
N VAL A 474 -13.00 -6.42 -17.72
CA VAL A 474 -12.21 -7.49 -18.33
C VAL A 474 -12.01 -8.66 -17.36
N VAL A 475 -11.71 -8.39 -16.09
CA VAL A 475 -11.61 -9.43 -15.04
C VAL A 475 -12.90 -10.22 -14.97
N MET A 476 -14.05 -9.56 -14.92
CA MET A 476 -15.35 -10.24 -14.84
C MET A 476 -15.55 -11.21 -16.03
N VAL A 477 -15.25 -10.77 -17.24
CA VAL A 477 -15.35 -11.61 -18.46
C VAL A 477 -14.38 -12.80 -18.41
N LEU A 478 -13.17 -12.60 -17.88
CA LEU A 478 -12.16 -13.65 -17.74
C LEU A 478 -12.53 -14.71 -16.70
N ILE A 479 -13.14 -14.27 -15.59
CA ILE A 479 -13.53 -15.13 -14.46
C ILE A 479 -14.74 -16.01 -14.80
N ARG A 480 -15.54 -15.64 -15.81
CA ARG A 480 -16.75 -16.38 -16.17
C ARG A 480 -16.46 -17.83 -16.56
N THR A 481 -17.04 -18.76 -15.80
CA THR A 481 -16.98 -20.22 -16.03
C THR A 481 -18.33 -20.84 -16.41
N THR A 482 -19.44 -20.15 -16.12
CA THR A 482 -20.81 -20.62 -16.33
C THR A 482 -21.45 -19.98 -17.57
N LYS A 483 -22.68 -20.42 -17.91
CA LYS A 483 -23.50 -19.75 -18.93
C LYS A 483 -23.79 -18.31 -18.51
N THR A 484 -24.04 -17.46 -19.51
CA THR A 484 -24.35 -16.05 -19.29
C THR A 484 -25.69 -15.90 -18.59
N ASP A 485 -25.67 -15.38 -17.38
CA ASP A 485 -26.86 -15.15 -16.57
C ASP A 485 -27.27 -13.67 -16.57
N ALA A 486 -28.44 -13.37 -16.02
CA ALA A 486 -28.93 -11.99 -15.90
C ALA A 486 -27.93 -11.08 -15.17
N PHE A 487 -27.17 -11.62 -14.22
CA PHE A 487 -26.11 -10.92 -13.50
C PHE A 487 -25.00 -10.42 -14.43
N ASP A 488 -24.53 -11.26 -15.37
CA ASP A 488 -23.46 -10.88 -16.30
C ASP A 488 -23.89 -9.72 -17.20
N TYR A 489 -25.14 -9.74 -17.68
CA TYR A 489 -25.68 -8.67 -18.51
C TYR A 489 -25.78 -7.35 -17.74
N THR A 490 -26.33 -7.36 -16.52
CA THR A 490 -26.46 -6.16 -15.69
C THR A 490 -25.10 -5.60 -15.28
N ALA A 491 -24.14 -6.46 -14.96
CA ALA A 491 -22.81 -6.06 -14.53
C ALA A 491 -21.96 -5.50 -15.69
N CYS A 492 -22.05 -6.11 -16.88
CA CYS A 492 -21.42 -5.58 -18.10
C CYS A 492 -22.03 -4.25 -18.51
N PHE A 493 -23.36 -4.14 -18.47
CA PHE A 493 -24.07 -2.90 -18.77
C PHE A 493 -23.71 -1.79 -17.77
N GLY A 494 -23.74 -2.08 -16.47
CA GLY A 494 -23.41 -1.11 -15.42
C GLY A 494 -22.00 -0.55 -15.55
N ARG A 495 -21.00 -1.43 -15.72
CA ARG A 495 -19.61 -1.00 -15.96
C ARG A 495 -19.46 -0.26 -17.28
N GLY A 496 -20.10 -0.71 -18.35
CA GLY A 496 -20.09 -0.03 -19.65
C GLY A 496 -20.65 1.39 -19.58
N ALA A 497 -21.78 1.58 -18.90
CA ALA A 497 -22.39 2.89 -18.68
C ALA A 497 -21.46 3.82 -17.87
N VAL A 498 -20.83 3.30 -16.81
CA VAL A 498 -19.89 4.08 -16.00
C VAL A 498 -18.59 4.41 -16.75
N ILE A 499 -18.10 3.54 -17.62
CA ILE A 499 -16.97 3.84 -18.52
C ILE A 499 -17.34 4.99 -19.46
N VAL A 500 -18.53 4.97 -20.06
CA VAL A 500 -18.99 6.07 -20.94
C VAL A 500 -19.14 7.37 -20.16
N ALA A 501 -19.72 7.31 -18.96
CA ALA A 501 -19.88 8.50 -18.09
C ALA A 501 -18.51 9.08 -17.69
N SER A 502 -17.58 8.25 -17.21
CA SER A 502 -16.24 8.69 -16.81
C SER A 502 -15.42 9.21 -18.00
N ALA A 503 -15.52 8.60 -19.18
CA ALA A 503 -14.90 9.10 -20.40
C ALA A 503 -15.46 10.46 -20.82
N SER A 504 -16.77 10.66 -20.67
CA SER A 504 -17.43 11.94 -20.96
C SER A 504 -16.96 13.03 -20.00
N ILE A 505 -16.83 12.72 -18.70
CA ILE A 505 -16.31 13.66 -17.69
C ILE A 505 -14.84 13.98 -17.98
N LEU A 506 -14.01 12.99 -18.29
CA LEU A 506 -12.61 13.20 -18.68
C LEU A 506 -12.50 14.13 -19.91
N ALA A 507 -13.39 13.98 -20.89
CA ALA A 507 -13.44 14.81 -22.09
C ALA A 507 -13.79 16.29 -21.79
N LEU A 508 -14.47 16.59 -20.69
CA LEU A 508 -14.73 17.97 -20.26
C LEU A 508 -13.42 18.74 -19.99
N SER A 509 -12.31 18.05 -19.70
CA SER A 509 -10.99 18.67 -19.56
C SER A 509 -10.40 19.27 -20.84
N ALA A 510 -11.10 19.16 -21.97
CA ALA A 510 -10.75 19.85 -23.22
C ALA A 510 -11.07 21.35 -23.14
N SER A 511 -12.11 21.74 -22.41
CA SER A 511 -12.44 23.15 -22.16
C SER A 511 -11.83 23.57 -20.82
N LYS A 512 -10.95 24.57 -20.85
CA LYS A 512 -10.32 25.11 -19.64
C LYS A 512 -11.36 25.69 -18.68
N ASP A 513 -12.28 26.51 -19.18
CA ASP A 513 -13.27 27.21 -18.37
C ASP A 513 -14.23 26.25 -17.65
N VAL A 514 -14.74 25.24 -18.37
CA VAL A 514 -15.63 24.23 -17.78
C VAL A 514 -14.91 23.43 -16.70
N MET A 515 -13.67 23.03 -16.95
CA MET A 515 -12.88 22.28 -15.99
C MET A 515 -12.58 23.11 -14.73
N TYR A 516 -12.22 24.39 -14.87
CA TYR A 516 -12.00 25.27 -13.72
C TYR A 516 -13.26 25.43 -12.88
N ASN A 517 -14.40 25.69 -13.51
CA ASN A 517 -15.70 25.75 -12.81
C ASN A 517 -16.03 24.45 -12.06
N ILE A 518 -15.63 23.29 -12.58
CA ILE A 518 -15.83 22.00 -11.91
C ILE A 518 -14.89 21.86 -10.71
N ILE A 519 -13.61 22.21 -10.84
CA ILE A 519 -12.61 22.11 -9.75
C ILE A 519 -12.96 23.06 -8.59
N GLU A 520 -13.57 24.20 -8.89
CA GLU A 520 -14.13 25.14 -7.91
C GLU A 520 -15.36 24.60 -7.17
N THR A 521 -15.85 23.41 -7.51
CA THR A 521 -16.98 22.79 -6.80
C THR A 521 -16.55 21.48 -6.15
N PRO A 522 -17.19 21.08 -5.03
CA PRO A 522 -16.84 19.83 -4.35
C PRO A 522 -17.37 18.58 -5.07
N VAL A 523 -17.92 18.68 -6.30
CA VAL A 523 -18.70 17.63 -6.97
C VAL A 523 -17.88 16.45 -7.50
N ILE A 524 -16.57 16.60 -7.68
CA ILE A 524 -15.73 15.58 -8.33
C ILE A 524 -15.76 14.25 -7.55
N LEU A 525 -15.51 14.28 -6.23
CA LEU A 525 -15.48 13.06 -5.42
C LEU A 525 -16.88 12.45 -5.21
N PRO A 526 -17.93 13.22 -4.88
CA PRO A 526 -19.30 12.70 -4.81
C PRO A 526 -19.78 12.03 -6.10
N VAL A 527 -19.43 12.59 -7.28
CA VAL A 527 -19.79 11.96 -8.56
C VAL A 527 -19.06 10.63 -8.75
N ALA A 528 -17.76 10.56 -8.42
CA ALA A 528 -17.02 9.30 -8.48
C ALA A 528 -17.61 8.23 -7.54
N VAL A 529 -17.97 8.62 -6.30
CA VAL A 529 -18.68 7.74 -5.35
C VAL A 529 -20.02 7.29 -5.95
N GLY A 530 -20.83 8.21 -6.46
CA GLY A 530 -22.12 7.89 -7.08
C GLY A 530 -22.00 6.88 -8.21
N LEU A 531 -21.00 7.04 -9.09
CA LEU A 531 -20.73 6.12 -10.19
C LEU A 531 -20.27 4.74 -9.69
N MET A 532 -19.40 4.67 -8.66
CA MET A 532 -18.97 3.38 -8.09
C MET A 532 -20.11 2.63 -7.42
N TYR A 533 -20.90 3.34 -6.59
CA TYR A 533 -22.02 2.71 -5.88
C TYR A 533 -23.17 2.35 -6.84
N LEU A 534 -23.31 3.04 -7.97
CA LEU A 534 -24.20 2.60 -9.05
C LEU A 534 -23.79 1.23 -9.58
N ILE A 535 -22.50 0.94 -9.78
CA ILE A 535 -22.02 -0.40 -10.18
C ILE A 535 -22.43 -1.43 -9.13
N ILE A 536 -22.18 -1.15 -7.84
CA ILE A 536 -22.48 -2.07 -6.74
C ILE A 536 -23.98 -2.37 -6.65
N ILE A 537 -24.83 -1.34 -6.78
CA ILE A 537 -26.29 -1.50 -6.76
C ILE A 537 -26.77 -2.33 -7.96
N LEU A 538 -26.24 -2.05 -9.16
CA LEU A 538 -26.59 -2.81 -10.37
C LEU A 538 -26.13 -4.27 -10.30
N ASP A 539 -24.95 -4.54 -9.74
CA ASP A 539 -24.44 -5.89 -9.50
C ASP A 539 -25.36 -6.66 -8.53
N ARG A 540 -25.74 -6.06 -7.41
CA ARG A 540 -26.68 -6.66 -6.44
C ARG A 540 -28.05 -6.92 -7.04
N PHE A 541 -28.56 -5.97 -7.83
CA PHE A 541 -29.83 -6.12 -8.53
C PHE A 541 -29.78 -7.24 -9.56
N GLY A 542 -28.69 -7.33 -10.32
CA GLY A 542 -28.39 -8.41 -11.25
C GLY A 542 -28.39 -9.79 -10.60
N ALA A 543 -27.70 -9.90 -9.46
CA ALA A 543 -27.60 -11.14 -8.69
C ALA A 543 -28.97 -11.56 -8.14
N TRP A 544 -29.78 -10.59 -7.66
CA TRP A 544 -31.15 -10.85 -7.23
C TRP A 544 -32.03 -11.39 -8.36
N ILE A 545 -31.96 -10.81 -9.57
CA ILE A 545 -32.70 -11.30 -10.75
C ILE A 545 -32.25 -12.71 -11.13
N ALA A 546 -30.93 -12.94 -11.20
CA ALA A 546 -30.35 -14.23 -11.55
C ALA A 546 -30.81 -15.32 -10.57
N ASN A 547 -30.69 -15.08 -9.26
CA ASN A 547 -31.13 -16.01 -8.22
C ASN A 547 -32.63 -16.31 -8.28
N ARG A 548 -33.46 -15.30 -8.59
CA ARG A 548 -34.91 -15.48 -8.75
C ARG A 548 -35.27 -16.32 -9.97
N ARG A 549 -34.53 -16.18 -11.08
CA ARG A 549 -34.72 -16.99 -12.30
C ARG A 549 -34.22 -18.42 -12.09
N ASN A 550 -33.04 -18.58 -11.49
CA ASN A 550 -32.43 -19.87 -11.27
C ASN A 550 -33.28 -20.72 -10.30
N ARG A 551 -33.86 -20.12 -9.25
CA ARG A 551 -34.86 -20.79 -8.39
C ARG A 551 -36.09 -21.31 -9.12
N ARG A 552 -36.48 -20.68 -10.24
CA ARG A 552 -37.64 -21.10 -11.04
C ARG A 552 -37.29 -22.11 -12.13
N SER A 553 -36.02 -22.20 -12.52
CA SER A 553 -35.55 -23.08 -13.59
C SER A 553 -35.50 -24.56 -13.21
N GLY A 554 -35.30 -24.89 -11.93
CA GLY A 554 -35.14 -26.26 -11.46
C GLY A 554 -33.77 -26.89 -11.80
N ASP A 555 -32.84 -26.13 -12.40
CA ASP A 555 -31.51 -26.61 -12.75
C ASP A 555 -30.62 -26.82 -11.50
N PRO A 556 -29.69 -27.80 -11.52
CA PRO A 556 -28.76 -28.03 -10.42
C PRO A 556 -27.83 -26.82 -10.22
N LEU A 557 -27.89 -26.23 -9.03
CA LEU A 557 -27.09 -25.05 -8.67
C LEU A 557 -25.69 -25.47 -8.17
N ILE A 558 -24.65 -24.88 -8.74
CA ILE A 558 -23.28 -25.02 -8.24
C ILE A 558 -23.20 -24.32 -6.88
N GLY A 559 -22.82 -25.04 -5.82
CA GLY A 559 -22.68 -24.50 -4.46
C GLY A 559 -23.77 -24.90 -3.46
N ALA A 560 -24.83 -25.61 -3.88
CA ALA A 560 -25.90 -26.08 -2.98
C ALA A 560 -25.48 -27.23 -2.02
N GLY A 561 -24.22 -27.67 -2.05
CA GLY A 561 -23.70 -28.78 -1.23
C GLY A 561 -22.98 -28.39 0.07
N HIS A 562 -22.83 -27.10 0.39
CA HIS A 562 -22.10 -26.65 1.58
C HIS A 562 -22.86 -25.61 2.42
N GLY A 563 -24.15 -25.85 2.64
CA GLY A 563 -24.94 -25.05 3.57
C GLY A 563 -26.15 -25.83 4.09
N HIS A 564 -26.10 -26.19 5.37
CA HIS A 564 -27.22 -26.70 6.18
C HIS A 564 -27.77 -28.09 5.87
N GLY A 565 -26.98 -29.13 6.17
CA GLY A 565 -27.52 -30.43 6.54
C GLY A 565 -27.87 -30.45 8.03
N HIS A 566 -29.12 -30.15 8.37
CA HIS A 566 -29.69 -30.55 9.66
C HIS A 566 -29.95 -32.06 9.60
N ASP A 567 -29.14 -32.84 10.32
CA ASP A 567 -29.37 -34.27 10.54
C ASP A 567 -30.64 -34.47 11.37
N HIS A 568 -31.77 -34.60 10.69
CA HIS A 568 -32.96 -35.26 11.24
C HIS A 568 -32.90 -36.74 10.87
N HIS A 569 -32.24 -37.55 11.70
CA HIS A 569 -32.45 -38.99 11.71
C HIS A 569 -33.33 -39.37 12.90
N GLY A 570 -34.62 -39.49 12.63
CA GLY A 570 -35.57 -40.20 13.47
C GLY A 570 -35.79 -41.63 12.96
N GLY A 571 -35.83 -42.59 13.89
CA GLY A 571 -36.71 -43.75 13.79
C GLY A 571 -36.21 -45.00 13.07
N GLY A 572 -35.46 -45.82 13.81
CA GLY A 572 -35.62 -47.27 14.01
C GLY A 572 -36.03 -48.19 12.85
N HIS A 573 -35.19 -49.22 12.62
CA HIS A 573 -35.66 -50.60 12.51
C HIS A 573 -34.57 -51.57 12.98
N HIS A 574 -34.93 -52.42 13.95
CA HIS A 574 -34.18 -53.53 14.51
C HIS A 574 -33.99 -54.68 13.51
N ALA A 575 -32.84 -55.37 13.54
CA ALA A 575 -32.76 -56.83 13.57
C ALA A 575 -31.34 -57.30 13.93
N GLU A 576 -31.28 -58.36 14.74
CA GLU A 576 -30.16 -58.89 15.51
C GLU A 576 -29.17 -59.80 14.76
N HIS A 577 -28.14 -60.21 15.52
CA HIS A 577 -27.13 -61.27 15.34
C HIS A 577 -25.75 -60.75 14.90
N GLY A 578 -24.63 -60.95 15.60
CA GLY A 578 -24.32 -61.67 16.84
C GLY A 578 -22.79 -61.90 16.89
N GLY A 579 -22.17 -61.81 18.08
CA GLY A 579 -20.94 -62.55 18.41
C GLY A 579 -19.57 -61.85 18.32
N HIS A 580 -19.06 -61.48 19.50
CA HIS A 580 -17.66 -61.56 19.99
C HIS A 580 -16.53 -60.70 19.40
N GLY A 581 -15.82 -59.97 20.30
CA GLY A 581 -14.41 -59.58 20.09
C GLY A 581 -13.90 -58.26 20.70
N GLN A 582 -14.02 -58.10 22.02
CA GLN A 582 -13.14 -57.36 22.95
C GLN A 582 -11.95 -56.50 22.40
N SER A 583 -11.98 -55.17 22.62
CA SER A 583 -10.83 -54.36 23.12
C SER A 583 -11.25 -52.94 23.52
N ASP A 584 -10.64 -52.44 24.60
CA ASP A 584 -11.07 -51.35 25.47
C ASP A 584 -10.96 -49.91 24.92
N ALA A 585 -11.78 -49.05 25.56
CA ALA A 585 -11.93 -47.62 25.39
C ALA A 585 -10.84 -46.77 26.09
N GLY A 586 -10.66 -45.53 25.62
CA GLY A 586 -9.80 -44.52 26.25
C GLY A 586 -9.81 -43.13 25.58
N ASP A 587 -10.96 -42.45 25.61
CA ASP A 587 -11.19 -41.07 26.09
C ASP A 587 -10.54 -39.78 25.47
N LYS A 588 -11.42 -38.75 25.40
CA LYS A 588 -11.28 -37.26 25.35
C LYS A 588 -11.10 -36.53 24.01
N GLN A 589 -12.09 -35.79 23.51
CA GLN A 589 -12.74 -34.51 23.95
C GLN A 589 -11.96 -33.21 23.67
N SER A 590 -12.46 -32.54 22.61
CA SER A 590 -12.76 -31.11 22.41
C SER A 590 -12.15 -30.04 23.33
N LEU A 591 -11.54 -29.02 22.71
CA LEU A 591 -11.26 -27.70 23.31
C LEU A 591 -12.07 -26.63 22.55
N ILE A 592 -13.01 -26.01 23.26
CA ILE A 592 -13.70 -24.75 22.89
C ILE A 592 -13.15 -23.64 23.79
N ALA A 593 -13.00 -22.45 23.20
CA ALA A 593 -12.57 -21.21 23.82
C ALA A 593 -13.55 -20.74 24.91
N SER A 594 -13.01 -20.25 26.02
CA SER A 594 -13.76 -19.57 27.09
C SER A 594 -13.51 -18.08 27.00
N GLU A 595 -14.60 -17.33 26.85
CA GLU A 595 -14.73 -15.90 27.15
C GLU A 595 -14.36 -15.61 28.61
N ARG A 596 -13.90 -14.40 28.91
CA ARG A 596 -13.77 -13.86 30.28
C ARG A 596 -14.62 -12.58 30.42
N PRO A 597 -15.25 -12.34 31.58
CA PRO A 597 -16.03 -11.13 31.83
C PRO A 597 -15.20 -9.98 32.40
N VAL A 598 -15.68 -8.76 32.14
CA VAL A 598 -15.17 -7.46 32.60
C VAL A 598 -15.87 -7.04 33.90
N SER A 599 -15.11 -6.50 34.86
CA SER A 599 -15.57 -5.61 35.95
C SER A 599 -14.41 -4.71 36.46
N PRO A 600 -14.70 -3.50 37.02
CA PRO A 600 -13.82 -2.31 36.97
C PRO A 600 -12.97 -2.10 38.24
N PRO A 601 -12.04 -1.12 38.24
CA PRO A 601 -12.06 -0.17 39.37
C PRO A 601 -11.62 1.29 39.08
N ASP A 602 -12.30 2.16 39.82
CA ASP A 602 -11.95 3.42 40.51
C ASP A 602 -10.83 4.39 40.10
N SER A 603 -11.22 5.65 40.32
CA SER A 603 -10.52 6.92 40.42
C SER A 603 -9.31 6.94 41.37
N ASP A 604 -8.19 7.51 40.90
CA ASP A 604 -7.58 8.75 41.43
C ASP A 604 -6.11 8.81 40.99
N ARG A 605 -5.77 9.80 40.15
CA ARG A 605 -4.48 10.52 40.16
C ARG A 605 -4.47 11.63 39.10
N ARG A 606 -4.69 12.86 39.57
CA ARG A 606 -4.32 14.10 38.89
C ARG A 606 -2.79 14.22 38.89
N ILE A 607 -2.19 14.56 37.75
CA ILE A 607 -0.94 15.32 37.70
C ILE A 607 -1.11 16.42 36.65
N SER A 608 -1.13 17.66 37.14
CA SER A 608 -1.09 18.90 36.37
C SER A 608 0.24 19.06 35.62
N TYR A 609 0.20 19.62 34.42
CA TYR A 609 1.31 20.39 33.89
C TYR A 609 0.79 21.73 33.36
N ASN A 610 1.20 22.81 34.02
CA ASN A 610 1.01 24.18 33.58
C ASN A 610 2.33 24.66 32.92
N PRO A 611 2.29 25.60 31.96
CA PRO A 611 3.39 26.01 31.10
C PRO A 611 4.18 27.18 31.70
N LEU A 612 5.48 27.27 31.38
CA LEU A 612 6.30 28.48 31.15
C LEU A 612 7.78 28.11 31.27
N GLY A 613 8.61 28.56 30.32
CA GLY A 613 10.06 28.42 30.46
C GLY A 613 10.89 28.72 29.22
N THR A 614 10.92 29.99 28.83
CA THR A 614 12.09 30.73 28.29
C THR A 614 12.83 30.24 27.03
N ALA A 615 12.72 31.09 26.00
CA ALA A 615 13.51 31.13 24.79
C ALA A 615 15.02 31.34 25.05
N VAL A 616 15.85 30.69 24.23
CA VAL A 616 17.22 31.13 23.88
C VAL A 616 17.48 30.72 22.42
N MET A 617 17.70 31.71 21.54
CA MET A 617 18.22 31.52 20.17
C MET A 617 19.67 30.99 20.18
N PRO A 618 20.14 30.35 19.10
CA PRO A 618 21.31 30.97 18.47
C PRO A 618 21.37 30.95 16.93
N SER A 619 21.94 32.06 16.46
CA SER A 619 22.57 32.42 15.18
C SER A 619 23.13 31.31 14.27
N TYR A 620 22.88 31.49 12.98
CA TYR A 620 23.59 30.88 11.86
C TYR A 620 25.03 31.42 11.73
N TYR A 621 26.01 30.51 11.65
CA TYR A 621 27.24 30.69 10.87
C TYR A 621 27.64 29.36 10.24
N ALA A 622 27.94 29.40 8.95
CA ALA A 622 28.28 28.27 8.11
C ALA A 622 29.72 27.78 8.35
N THR A 623 29.89 26.49 8.67
CA THR A 623 31.12 25.70 8.48
C THR A 623 30.73 24.24 8.19
N GLY A 624 31.52 23.55 7.35
CA GLY A 624 31.18 22.26 6.72
C GLY A 624 30.94 21.06 7.65
N PRO A 625 30.54 19.89 7.10
CA PRO A 625 30.11 18.76 7.91
C PRO A 625 31.29 18.12 8.67
N PRO A 626 31.15 17.79 9.97
CA PRO A 626 32.16 17.03 10.70
C PRO A 626 32.03 15.52 10.42
N ALA A 627 33.19 14.85 10.37
CA ALA A 627 33.29 13.40 10.30
C ALA A 627 32.77 12.75 11.59
N TYR A 628 31.91 11.73 11.44
CA TYR A 628 31.43 10.93 12.57
C TYR A 628 32.53 9.97 13.06
N THR A 629 33.02 10.19 14.27
CA THR A 629 33.71 9.18 15.08
C THR A 629 32.71 8.50 16.02
N SER A 630 32.78 7.17 16.12
CA SER A 630 31.92 6.36 16.98
C SER A 630 32.12 6.68 18.48
N PRO A 631 31.08 6.61 19.33
CA PRO A 631 31.24 6.78 20.77
C PRO A 631 31.87 5.55 21.44
N GLU A 632 32.74 5.80 22.41
CA GLU A 632 33.44 4.82 23.24
C GLU A 632 32.48 4.19 24.30
N PRO A 633 32.64 2.91 24.69
CA PRO A 633 31.72 2.27 25.63
C PRO A 633 32.00 2.67 27.09
N THR A 634 30.96 3.13 27.80
CA THR A 634 31.01 3.38 29.26
C THR A 634 31.03 2.08 30.08
N PRO A 635 31.79 2.01 31.19
CA PRO A 635 31.85 0.82 32.05
C PRO A 635 30.60 0.65 32.94
N PRO A 636 30.29 -0.57 33.40
CA PRO A 636 29.08 -0.84 34.18
C PRO A 636 29.18 -0.33 35.62
N ALA A 637 28.10 0.27 36.12
CA ALA A 637 27.97 0.79 37.47
C ALA A 637 27.80 -0.31 38.52
N THR A 638 28.54 -0.18 39.63
CA THR A 638 28.57 -1.02 40.82
C THR A 638 27.31 -0.81 41.66
N VAL A 639 26.54 -1.87 41.95
CA VAL A 639 25.42 -1.81 42.91
C VAL A 639 25.88 -2.35 44.26
N THR A 640 25.98 -1.46 45.23
CA THR A 640 26.22 -1.75 46.65
C THR A 640 24.91 -2.16 47.33
N TYR A 641 24.93 -3.28 48.04
CA TYR A 641 23.84 -3.73 48.91
C TYR A 641 23.90 -3.00 50.25
N ALA A 642 22.80 -2.37 50.66
CA ALA A 642 22.55 -1.97 52.03
C ALA A 642 21.39 -2.81 52.61
N THR A 643 21.68 -3.32 53.80
CA THR A 643 20.98 -4.29 54.64
C THR A 643 19.65 -3.81 55.20
N GLY A 644 18.62 -4.66 55.11
CA GLY A 644 17.38 -4.59 55.88
C GLY A 644 16.78 -5.99 55.95
N GLY A 645 17.25 -6.79 56.91
CA GLY A 645 16.89 -8.20 57.04
C GLY A 645 15.54 -8.45 57.71
N TYR A 646 14.98 -9.62 57.43
CA TYR A 646 14.53 -10.56 58.45
C TYR A 646 14.90 -11.97 57.97
N MET A 647 15.71 -12.66 58.78
CA MET A 647 16.18 -14.04 58.62
C MET A 647 15.44 -14.90 59.68
N PRO A 648 15.74 -16.20 59.86
CA PRO A 648 15.05 -17.35 59.29
C PRO A 648 14.40 -18.24 60.37
N VAL A 649 13.78 -19.36 59.96
CA VAL A 649 13.72 -20.56 60.81
C VAL A 649 14.27 -21.75 60.01
N TYR A 650 15.31 -22.34 60.57
CA TYR A 650 15.95 -23.60 60.19
C TYR A 650 15.39 -24.68 61.11
N ASP A 651 15.09 -25.88 60.60
CA ASP A 651 14.79 -27.06 61.43
C ASP A 651 15.85 -28.15 61.12
N PRO A 652 16.71 -28.51 62.09
CA PRO A 652 17.69 -29.58 61.96
C PRO A 652 17.20 -30.85 62.66
N HIS A 653 16.90 -31.93 61.94
CA HIS A 653 17.08 -33.31 62.42
C HIS A 653 16.78 -34.30 61.29
N TYR A 654 17.79 -34.74 60.54
CA TYR A 654 18.23 -36.15 60.49
C TYR A 654 19.40 -36.27 59.49
N SER A 655 20.48 -36.84 60.02
CA SER A 655 21.82 -37.11 59.48
C SER A 655 21.87 -38.16 58.38
N GLY A 656 22.95 -38.15 57.57
CA GLY A 656 23.53 -39.40 57.06
C GLY A 656 24.28 -39.34 55.73
N ASP A 657 25.48 -38.76 55.77
CA ASP A 657 26.71 -38.98 54.98
C ASP A 657 26.81 -39.93 53.76
N ALA A 658 27.59 -39.41 52.80
CA ALA A 658 28.68 -40.04 52.03
C ALA A 658 28.36 -41.18 51.03
N TRP A 659 28.70 -40.97 49.76
CA TRP A 659 29.92 -41.56 49.19
C TRP A 659 30.26 -41.02 47.79
N GLU A 660 31.56 -40.76 47.62
CA GLU A 660 32.30 -40.44 46.40
C GLU A 660 32.41 -41.62 45.41
N ARG A 661 32.89 -41.29 44.20
CA ARG A 661 33.75 -42.10 43.29
C ARG A 661 33.15 -43.30 42.55
N GLY A 662 33.28 -43.23 41.22
CA GLY A 662 34.18 -44.16 40.53
C GLY A 662 33.75 -44.69 39.16
N ARG A 663 34.45 -44.17 38.14
CA ARG A 663 34.59 -44.63 36.73
C ARG A 663 33.53 -44.25 35.70
#